data_AF-A0AA95SHP3-F1
#
_entry.id   AF-A0AA95SHP3-F1
#
_cell.length_a   1.000
_cell.length_b   1.000
_cell.length_c   1.000
_cell.angle_alpha   90.00
_cell.angle_beta   90.00
_cell.angle_gamma   90.00
#
_symmetry.space_group_name_H-M   'P 1'
#
loop_
_entity.id
_entity.type
_entity.pdbx_description
1 polymer ?
#
loop_
_entity_poly.entity_id
_entity_poly.type
_entity_poly.pdbx_seq_one_letter_code
_entity_poly.pdbx_strand_id
1 'polypeptide(L)'
;MLKIIKDSISFLLVILLVFSQFAATASAKKQSSANDLPAPVNLQIPNLAYDEDSITLVWEKPEDYKDIVDFNVYMNGKKVGSALKDNSGPAKAYIDNFYENIDKDDFHVDILIHNFIVENLKPNKSYEFYVTSVNAEGIESAPSNQVVGNTISVPEIFNIVDFGATADDETKDTKAIQAAIDAAAPGAKVLIPEGKFISGELWLKSDMTLQVDGHLLGSPDAEDYSMNFWLYDYSTDERSYSLINAHTYDYGSLKNIRIVGNGVIDGNGWKYDKSHPTIDELGNELPRLVAGNNSKVTGNVKVENGKMSPLHPEAESTFGILAANQSYAAQEMGMDEKSAYSGRSNLITVRGVDGMYYEGITQLNPANHGIVNLHSKNIVVNGTISKTYDGNNADGYEFGDSQNIMVFNNFVDTGDDAINFASGMGQAAAEKEPTGSAWIFNNYIREGHGGVVTGSHTGSWIQDFVVEDNIMYKTDVGLRSKTNTPMGGGARNILFRDNALEGIDGDGPFVFTSAYTDANASILYEPAQELSQFKDMEIVNTTVRNQGGSNKQSILVSGNKDVGEVYHENITFRDVKFDNVYSVNMDYAKDFKFINVSFTNVKDNGGNPWRIKNSTGLVFEDTTAAPEDADQKPEWSDTSAVQALSSADGKSVTLTWEGATDKKGVIGYTIYKDGEKLGSNFTITNKTSYKVTGLSPNKEYEFKVEAADAIGNRTSNGPEITVKTEGKADLTPPALPENTEISEPKLKIPASDTFNGKEAEVVYPGFTWASIAWKAASDDVGIAGYNVYANGKLRGFVTSSKYTLTQLEPGTKYDIEVEAVDFAGNKTPYNSSLEIETAVPYAIGAPTFDGGLNAAIGKDGKSVSLSWNEAKATNQEVIGYRVYVNGQPILPEGAEFTPINAEMTTDLTNYTVTGLKQGQKYTFKVEAVGRGIKFSKRERLADVIPNGLLKVFGYRWSGYGPSETVHLIPGKAVSEEAKSK
;
A
#
# COMPACT_ATOMS: atom_id res chain seq x y z
N MET A 1 -26.64 -31.42 2.80
CA MET A 1 -26.94 -31.59 1.36
C MET A 1 -27.62 -30.40 0.70
N LEU A 2 -28.55 -29.67 1.33
CA LEU A 2 -29.12 -28.44 0.72
C LEU A 2 -28.22 -27.18 0.81
N LYS A 3 -27.15 -27.21 1.63
CA LYS A 3 -26.18 -26.10 1.76
C LYS A 3 -25.06 -26.14 0.72
N ILE A 4 -24.77 -27.33 0.16
CA ILE A 4 -23.73 -27.54 -0.86
C ILE A 4 -24.24 -27.18 -2.28
N ILE A 5 -25.56 -27.09 -2.48
CA ILE A 5 -26.17 -26.80 -3.79
C ILE A 5 -26.35 -25.29 -4.03
N LYS A 6 -26.33 -24.45 -2.99
CA LYS A 6 -26.43 -22.99 -3.15
C LYS A 6 -25.08 -22.34 -3.47
N ASP A 7 -24.00 -22.86 -2.92
CA ASP A 7 -22.65 -22.30 -3.15
C ASP A 7 -22.09 -22.67 -4.54
N SER A 8 -22.49 -23.83 -5.10
CA SER A 8 -22.11 -24.22 -6.46
C SER A 8 -22.87 -23.49 -7.58
N ILE A 9 -23.99 -22.82 -7.29
CA ILE A 9 -24.77 -22.08 -8.31
C ILE A 9 -24.33 -20.62 -8.40
N SER A 10 -23.86 -20.02 -7.30
CA SER A 10 -23.24 -18.67 -7.33
C SER A 10 -21.84 -18.68 -7.94
N PHE A 11 -21.06 -19.76 -7.76
CA PHE A 11 -19.73 -19.89 -8.36
C PHE A 11 -19.79 -20.12 -9.88
N LEU A 12 -20.83 -20.79 -10.37
CA LEU A 12 -21.01 -21.05 -11.81
C LEU A 12 -21.59 -19.84 -12.56
N LEU A 13 -22.38 -18.96 -11.91
CA LEU A 13 -22.90 -17.74 -12.54
C LEU A 13 -21.85 -16.62 -12.65
N VAL A 14 -20.91 -16.54 -11.71
CA VAL A 14 -19.79 -15.57 -11.79
C VAL A 14 -18.77 -16.02 -12.84
N ILE A 15 -18.54 -17.33 -12.99
CA ILE A 15 -17.71 -17.86 -14.08
C ILE A 15 -18.39 -17.71 -15.45
N LEU A 16 -19.73 -17.81 -15.57
CA LEU A 16 -20.43 -17.59 -16.85
C LEU A 16 -20.57 -16.10 -17.27
N LEU A 17 -20.46 -15.16 -16.34
CA LEU A 17 -20.39 -13.72 -16.66
C LEU A 17 -18.95 -13.24 -16.94
N VAL A 18 -17.94 -13.97 -16.48
CA VAL A 18 -16.51 -13.68 -16.75
C VAL A 18 -15.94 -14.51 -17.92
N PHE A 19 -16.56 -15.63 -18.32
CA PHE A 19 -16.12 -16.46 -19.46
C PHE A 19 -17.04 -16.48 -20.69
N SER A 20 -18.06 -15.62 -20.77
CA SER A 20 -18.81 -15.42 -22.04
C SER A 20 -18.20 -14.37 -22.97
N GLN A 21 -17.06 -13.76 -22.62
CA GLN A 21 -16.28 -12.88 -23.51
C GLN A 21 -15.04 -13.55 -24.15
N PHE A 22 -14.72 -14.81 -23.82
CA PHE A 22 -13.58 -15.52 -24.42
C PHE A 22 -13.94 -16.95 -24.83
N ALA A 23 -14.74 -17.11 -25.90
CA ALA A 23 -14.70 -18.26 -26.84
C ALA A 23 -15.92 -18.27 -27.78
N ALA A 24 -15.97 -17.36 -28.75
CA ALA A 24 -16.73 -17.58 -29.99
C ALA A 24 -16.31 -16.61 -31.11
N THR A 25 -15.07 -16.72 -31.61
CA THR A 25 -14.71 -16.17 -32.94
C THR A 25 -13.80 -17.14 -33.71
N ALA A 26 -14.24 -18.38 -33.86
CA ALA A 26 -13.84 -19.17 -35.02
C ALA A 26 -14.60 -18.63 -36.25
N SER A 27 -13.89 -17.83 -37.05
CA SER A 27 -14.13 -17.54 -38.46
C SER A 27 -15.59 -17.35 -38.90
N ALA A 28 -16.14 -16.18 -38.59
CA ALA A 28 -17.06 -15.52 -39.51
C ALA A 28 -16.34 -14.25 -40.00
N LYS A 29 -15.71 -14.33 -41.18
CA LYS A 29 -15.33 -13.14 -41.97
C LYS A 29 -16.60 -12.35 -42.28
N LYS A 30 -17.03 -11.53 -41.33
CA LYS A 30 -17.87 -10.37 -41.62
C LYS A 30 -16.91 -9.38 -42.26
N GLN A 31 -17.08 -9.12 -43.55
CA GLN A 31 -16.48 -7.94 -44.17
C GLN A 31 -16.92 -6.73 -43.34
N SER A 32 -16.06 -6.24 -42.45
CA SER A 32 -16.16 -4.85 -42.01
C SER A 32 -15.82 -4.01 -43.23
N SER A 33 -16.70 -3.08 -43.58
CA SER A 33 -16.29 -1.95 -44.41
C SER A 33 -15.16 -1.25 -43.67
N ALA A 34 -14.05 -0.98 -44.36
CA ALA A 34 -12.83 -0.37 -43.82
C ALA A 34 -12.98 1.11 -43.39
N ASN A 35 -14.18 1.55 -42.98
CA ASN A 35 -14.55 2.96 -42.88
C ASN A 35 -15.23 3.42 -41.57
N ASP A 36 -15.46 2.56 -40.57
CA ASP A 36 -16.10 3.00 -39.32
C ASP A 36 -15.08 2.99 -38.16
N LEU A 37 -14.57 4.18 -37.80
CA LEU A 37 -13.76 4.41 -36.60
C LEU A 37 -14.55 3.98 -35.35
N PRO A 38 -13.98 3.23 -34.39
CA PRO A 38 -14.72 2.76 -33.22
C PRO A 38 -14.98 3.86 -32.20
N ALA A 39 -16.09 3.74 -31.49
CA ALA A 39 -16.55 4.71 -30.49
C ALA A 39 -15.84 4.53 -29.13
N PRO A 40 -15.59 5.60 -28.37
CA PRO A 40 -15.12 5.49 -26.99
C PRO A 40 -16.12 4.74 -26.12
N VAL A 41 -15.63 4.08 -25.07
CA VAL A 41 -16.46 3.27 -24.17
C VAL A 41 -16.39 3.81 -22.74
N ASN A 42 -17.36 3.43 -21.91
CA ASN A 42 -17.41 3.77 -20.49
C ASN A 42 -17.24 5.28 -20.19
N LEU A 43 -17.86 6.15 -20.99
CA LEU A 43 -17.96 7.57 -20.62
C LEU A 43 -18.64 7.69 -19.26
N GLN A 44 -18.02 8.44 -18.35
CA GLN A 44 -18.48 8.62 -16.98
C GLN A 44 -18.08 9.99 -16.42
N ILE A 45 -18.77 10.38 -15.35
CA ILE A 45 -18.37 11.50 -14.48
C ILE A 45 -17.68 10.85 -13.28
N PRO A 46 -16.37 11.08 -13.05
CA PRO A 46 -15.70 10.55 -11.87
C PRO A 46 -16.40 11.00 -10.59
N ASN A 47 -16.29 10.20 -9.54
CA ASN A 47 -16.97 10.47 -8.29
C ASN A 47 -16.64 11.88 -7.75
N LEU A 48 -17.67 12.68 -7.46
CA LEU A 48 -17.58 14.08 -6.98
C LEU A 48 -16.85 15.06 -7.92
N ALA A 49 -16.59 14.69 -9.17
CA ALA A 49 -15.91 15.53 -10.15
C ALA A 49 -16.87 16.49 -10.86
N TYR A 50 -17.63 17.24 -10.06
CA TYR A 50 -18.59 18.23 -10.48
C TYR A 50 -18.85 19.23 -9.36
N ASP A 51 -19.29 20.43 -9.72
CA ASP A 51 -19.72 21.46 -8.77
C ASP A 51 -20.83 22.34 -9.36
N GLU A 52 -20.95 23.59 -8.89
CA GLU A 52 -22.00 24.51 -9.31
C GLU A 52 -21.88 24.95 -10.77
N ASP A 53 -20.69 24.92 -11.36
CA ASP A 53 -20.42 25.45 -12.70
C ASP A 53 -19.46 24.62 -13.55
N SER A 54 -19.03 23.46 -13.07
CA SER A 54 -18.17 22.54 -13.82
C SER A 54 -18.58 21.07 -13.67
N ILE A 55 -18.27 20.28 -14.70
CA ILE A 55 -18.38 18.81 -14.71
C ILE A 55 -17.17 18.23 -15.45
N THR A 56 -16.46 17.32 -14.81
CA THR A 56 -15.35 16.56 -15.40
C THR A 56 -15.86 15.24 -15.98
N LEU A 57 -15.42 14.92 -17.20
CA LEU A 57 -15.75 13.71 -17.93
C LEU A 57 -14.48 12.91 -18.19
N VAL A 58 -14.59 11.58 -18.10
CA VAL A 58 -13.53 10.63 -18.48
C VAL A 58 -14.13 9.45 -19.26
N TRP A 59 -13.34 8.80 -20.10
CA TRP A 59 -13.77 7.65 -20.90
C TRP A 59 -12.62 6.72 -21.26
N GLU A 60 -12.94 5.44 -21.46
CA GLU A 60 -11.96 4.47 -21.95
C GLU A 60 -11.86 4.53 -23.48
N LYS A 61 -10.66 4.25 -23.99
CA LYS A 61 -10.46 4.02 -25.43
C LYS A 61 -11.14 2.71 -25.87
N PRO A 62 -11.61 2.61 -27.12
CA PRO A 62 -12.07 1.34 -27.67
C PRO A 62 -10.93 0.32 -27.78
N GLU A 63 -11.26 -0.96 -27.99
CA GLU A 63 -10.27 -2.03 -28.14
C GLU A 63 -9.32 -1.83 -29.34
N ASP A 64 -9.83 -1.33 -30.48
CA ASP A 64 -9.02 -0.94 -31.64
C ASP A 64 -8.90 0.59 -31.69
N TYR A 65 -7.78 1.13 -31.22
CA TYR A 65 -7.57 2.57 -31.10
C TYR A 65 -6.40 3.12 -31.93
N LYS A 66 -5.79 2.28 -32.78
CA LYS A 66 -4.57 2.61 -33.53
C LYS A 66 -4.71 3.82 -34.48
N ASP A 67 -5.92 4.05 -34.99
CA ASP A 67 -6.22 5.12 -35.94
C ASP A 67 -6.84 6.35 -35.25
N ILE A 68 -6.98 6.32 -33.92
CA ILE A 68 -7.53 7.42 -33.12
C ILE A 68 -6.38 8.35 -32.71
N VAL A 69 -6.58 9.66 -32.86
CA VAL A 69 -5.60 10.69 -32.47
C VAL A 69 -6.17 11.70 -31.48
N ASP A 70 -7.50 11.75 -31.31
CA ASP A 70 -8.19 12.70 -30.44
C ASP A 70 -9.62 12.23 -30.14
N PHE A 71 -10.30 12.94 -29.23
CA PHE A 71 -11.70 12.75 -28.89
C PHE A 71 -12.45 14.09 -28.89
N ASN A 72 -13.67 14.12 -29.43
CA ASN A 72 -14.53 15.29 -29.38
C ASN A 72 -15.65 15.10 -28.36
N VAL A 73 -15.85 16.12 -27.52
CA VAL A 73 -16.86 16.12 -26.46
C VAL A 73 -18.08 16.91 -26.89
N TYR A 74 -19.26 16.36 -26.65
CA TYR A 74 -20.54 16.96 -26.98
C TYR A 74 -21.40 17.14 -25.73
N MET A 75 -22.05 18.30 -25.63
CA MET A 75 -23.02 18.63 -24.60
C MET A 75 -24.36 19.01 -25.25
N ASN A 76 -25.45 18.35 -24.87
CA ASN A 76 -26.80 18.56 -25.40
C ASN A 76 -26.82 18.57 -26.95
N GLY A 77 -26.09 17.63 -27.56
CA GLY A 77 -25.98 17.48 -29.02
C GLY A 77 -25.10 18.51 -29.73
N LYS A 78 -24.35 19.35 -29.01
CA LYS A 78 -23.42 20.33 -29.58
C LYS A 78 -21.99 20.04 -29.14
N LYS A 79 -21.04 20.08 -30.07
CA LYS A 79 -19.63 19.96 -29.76
C LYS A 79 -19.20 21.11 -28.84
N VAL A 80 -18.55 20.78 -27.73
CA VAL A 80 -18.02 21.74 -26.74
C VAL A 80 -16.51 21.83 -26.76
N GLY A 81 -15.80 20.79 -27.21
CA GLY A 81 -14.35 20.83 -27.35
C GLY A 81 -13.73 19.53 -27.86
N SER A 82 -12.41 19.56 -28.01
CA SER A 82 -11.50 18.45 -28.28
C SER A 82 -10.70 18.15 -27.02
N ALA A 83 -10.54 16.87 -26.69
CA ALA A 83 -9.80 16.43 -25.52
C ALA A 83 -8.30 16.73 -25.65
N LEU A 84 -7.72 16.63 -26.86
CA LEU A 84 -6.32 16.95 -27.07
C LEU A 84 -6.06 18.47 -27.11
N LYS A 85 -6.94 19.24 -27.77
CA LYS A 85 -6.69 20.66 -28.06
C LYS A 85 -7.18 21.60 -26.96
N ASP A 86 -8.32 21.29 -26.36
CA ASP A 86 -9.01 22.20 -25.43
C ASP A 86 -8.86 21.75 -23.97
N ASN A 87 -8.10 20.68 -23.69
CA ASN A 87 -7.81 20.29 -22.30
C ASN A 87 -6.78 21.23 -21.69
N SER A 88 -7.03 21.59 -20.44
CA SER A 88 -6.23 22.51 -19.64
C SER A 88 -6.00 21.86 -18.27
N GLY A 89 -4.75 21.67 -17.90
CA GLY A 89 -4.36 21.06 -16.65
C GLY A 89 -2.85 21.13 -16.46
N PRO A 90 -2.35 20.89 -15.25
CA PRO A 90 -0.93 21.05 -14.98
C PRO A 90 -0.07 20.07 -15.77
N ALA A 91 -0.54 18.86 -16.08
CA ALA A 91 0.21 17.90 -16.90
C ALA A 91 0.29 18.32 -18.38
N LYS A 92 -0.77 18.93 -18.92
CA LYS A 92 -0.93 19.12 -20.37
C LYS A 92 0.20 19.92 -21.01
N ALA A 93 0.63 21.02 -20.38
CA ALA A 93 1.72 21.84 -20.89
C ALA A 93 3.05 21.07 -20.98
N TYR A 94 3.31 20.18 -20.01
CA TYR A 94 4.51 19.33 -20.02
C TYR A 94 4.41 18.22 -21.05
N ILE A 95 3.23 17.61 -21.23
CA ILE A 95 2.96 16.62 -22.29
C ILE A 95 3.19 17.23 -23.67
N ASP A 96 2.65 18.42 -23.94
CA ASP A 96 2.84 19.11 -25.22
C ASP A 96 4.33 19.41 -25.45
N ASN A 97 5.00 19.94 -24.43
CA ASN A 97 6.43 20.21 -24.50
C ASN A 97 7.28 18.94 -24.69
N PHE A 98 6.85 17.80 -24.14
CA PHE A 98 7.52 16.53 -24.33
C PHE A 98 7.59 16.17 -25.81
N TYR A 99 6.46 16.15 -26.50
CA TYR A 99 6.43 15.83 -27.94
C TYR A 99 7.05 16.93 -28.81
N GLU A 100 6.86 18.21 -28.46
CA GLU A 100 7.41 19.31 -29.26
C GLU A 100 8.93 19.46 -29.14
N ASN A 101 9.47 19.29 -27.93
CA ASN A 101 10.83 19.73 -27.60
C ASN A 101 11.75 18.63 -27.10
N ILE A 102 11.21 17.52 -26.57
CA ILE A 102 11.99 16.39 -26.05
C ILE A 102 12.02 15.25 -27.09
N ASP A 103 10.87 14.75 -27.55
CA ASP A 103 10.75 13.66 -28.53
C ASP A 103 10.79 14.13 -30.00
N LYS A 104 11.86 14.81 -30.39
CA LYS A 104 11.94 15.49 -31.70
C LYS A 104 11.99 14.57 -32.93
N ASP A 105 12.32 13.30 -32.74
CA ASP A 105 12.46 12.30 -33.77
C ASP A 105 11.31 11.28 -33.78
N ASP A 106 10.23 11.55 -33.02
CA ASP A 106 8.98 10.77 -33.05
C ASP A 106 9.23 9.30 -32.67
N PHE A 107 9.99 9.09 -31.59
CA PHE A 107 10.33 7.76 -31.11
C PHE A 107 9.25 7.20 -30.20
N HIS A 108 8.72 8.04 -29.32
CA HIS A 108 7.81 7.62 -28.28
C HIS A 108 6.43 7.32 -28.84
N VAL A 109 5.67 6.54 -28.08
CA VAL A 109 4.25 6.33 -28.36
C VAL A 109 3.51 7.66 -28.16
N ASP A 110 2.62 7.99 -29.10
CA ASP A 110 1.66 9.07 -28.93
C ASP A 110 0.60 8.65 -27.92
N ILE A 111 0.58 9.31 -26.76
CA ILE A 111 -0.47 9.12 -25.79
C ILE A 111 -1.76 9.78 -26.27
N LEU A 112 -2.90 9.26 -25.84
CA LEU A 112 -4.21 9.87 -26.06
C LEU A 112 -4.68 10.59 -24.79
N ILE A 113 -5.60 11.54 -24.95
CA ILE A 113 -6.13 12.33 -23.82
C ILE A 113 -7.61 11.96 -23.57
N HIS A 114 -7.84 11.37 -22.41
CA HIS A 114 -9.11 10.70 -22.03
C HIS A 114 -9.99 11.46 -21.04
N ASN A 115 -9.70 12.74 -20.78
CA ASN A 115 -10.50 13.57 -19.88
C ASN A 115 -10.88 14.91 -20.51
N PHE A 116 -11.96 15.51 -20.01
CA PHE A 116 -12.39 16.86 -20.38
C PHE A 116 -13.17 17.52 -19.25
N ILE A 117 -12.84 18.78 -18.94
CA ILE A 117 -13.58 19.57 -17.95
C ILE A 117 -14.51 20.54 -18.70
N VAL A 118 -15.82 20.40 -18.49
CA VAL A 118 -16.81 21.32 -19.04
C VAL A 118 -17.11 22.38 -18.00
N GLU A 119 -16.58 23.58 -18.20
CA GLU A 119 -16.73 24.72 -17.29
C GLU A 119 -17.86 25.68 -17.72
N ASN A 120 -18.07 26.74 -16.92
CA ASN A 120 -19.03 27.82 -17.17
C ASN A 120 -20.48 27.33 -17.30
N LEU A 121 -20.80 26.22 -16.63
CA LEU A 121 -22.14 25.68 -16.53
C LEU A 121 -22.99 26.51 -15.56
N LYS A 122 -24.31 26.40 -15.71
CA LYS A 122 -25.25 27.02 -14.77
C LYS A 122 -25.48 26.10 -13.56
N PRO A 123 -25.58 26.66 -12.34
CA PRO A 123 -25.93 25.91 -11.14
C PRO A 123 -27.30 25.23 -11.21
N ASN A 124 -27.40 24.06 -10.57
CA ASN A 124 -28.62 23.26 -10.46
C ASN A 124 -29.25 22.96 -11.84
N LYS A 125 -28.43 22.48 -12.78
CA LYS A 125 -28.83 22.12 -14.14
C LYS A 125 -28.29 20.77 -14.55
N SER A 126 -29.07 20.08 -15.39
CA SER A 126 -28.70 18.83 -16.02
C SER A 126 -28.17 19.07 -17.44
N TYR A 127 -27.14 18.33 -17.81
CA TYR A 127 -26.52 18.36 -19.12
C TYR A 127 -26.30 16.92 -19.59
N GLU A 128 -26.63 16.63 -20.85
CA GLU A 128 -26.35 15.35 -21.49
C GLU A 128 -25.01 15.43 -22.21
N PHE A 129 -24.15 14.42 -22.03
CA PHE A 129 -22.84 14.34 -22.65
C PHE A 129 -22.65 13.04 -23.43
N TYR A 130 -21.88 13.12 -24.52
CA TYR A 130 -21.28 11.97 -25.21
C TYR A 130 -19.94 12.37 -25.83
N VAL A 131 -19.12 11.38 -26.15
CA VAL A 131 -17.80 11.56 -26.76
C VAL A 131 -17.70 10.76 -28.05
N THR A 132 -16.97 11.27 -29.03
CA THR A 132 -16.61 10.55 -30.27
C THR A 132 -15.09 10.48 -30.40
N SER A 133 -14.60 9.38 -30.97
CA SER A 133 -13.21 9.25 -31.39
C SER A 133 -12.98 10.05 -32.67
N VAL A 134 -11.76 10.51 -32.88
CA VAL A 134 -11.36 11.30 -34.06
C VAL A 134 -10.07 10.71 -34.63
N ASN A 135 -10.03 10.50 -35.95
CA ASN A 135 -8.82 10.06 -36.64
C ASN A 135 -8.00 11.23 -37.22
N ALA A 136 -6.86 10.93 -37.83
CA ALA A 136 -5.96 11.94 -38.41
C ALA A 136 -6.62 12.81 -39.51
N GLU A 137 -7.60 12.29 -40.25
CA GLU A 137 -8.36 13.06 -41.25
C GLU A 137 -9.49 13.92 -40.63
N GLY A 138 -9.73 13.82 -39.32
CA GLY A 138 -10.82 14.50 -38.62
C GLY A 138 -12.18 13.82 -38.77
N ILE A 139 -12.22 12.56 -39.20
CA ILE A 139 -13.43 11.73 -39.24
C ILE A 139 -13.76 11.28 -37.82
N GLU A 140 -15.03 11.44 -37.44
CA GLU A 140 -15.52 11.02 -36.13
C GLU A 140 -16.17 9.63 -36.16
N SER A 141 -16.04 8.90 -35.06
CA SER A 141 -16.79 7.65 -34.83
C SER A 141 -18.25 7.91 -34.47
N ALA A 142 -19.01 6.82 -34.26
CA ALA A 142 -20.31 6.91 -33.60
C ALA A 142 -20.16 7.43 -32.14
N PRO A 143 -21.21 8.03 -31.55
CA PRO A 143 -21.20 8.43 -30.15
C PRO A 143 -20.92 7.27 -29.19
N SER A 144 -20.22 7.57 -28.09
CA SER A 144 -20.14 6.72 -26.89
C SER A 144 -21.53 6.50 -26.24
N ASN A 145 -21.56 5.78 -25.12
CA ASN A 145 -22.69 5.86 -24.21
C ASN A 145 -22.92 7.32 -23.77
N GLN A 146 -24.19 7.70 -23.57
CA GLN A 146 -24.56 9.02 -23.07
C GLN A 146 -24.55 9.03 -21.54
N VAL A 147 -24.14 10.14 -20.94
CA VAL A 147 -24.23 10.38 -19.49
C VAL A 147 -24.94 11.70 -19.21
N VAL A 148 -25.73 11.75 -18.13
CA VAL A 148 -26.37 12.98 -17.67
C VAL A 148 -25.68 13.47 -16.40
N GLY A 149 -24.98 14.59 -16.52
CA GLY A 149 -24.35 15.27 -15.39
C GLY A 149 -25.24 16.35 -14.81
N ASN A 150 -25.18 16.54 -13.49
CA ASN A 150 -25.96 17.55 -12.78
C ASN A 150 -25.01 18.45 -11.99
N THR A 151 -25.01 19.75 -12.28
CA THR A 151 -24.34 20.73 -11.42
C THR A 151 -25.09 20.88 -10.11
N ILE A 152 -24.38 21.19 -9.03
CA ILE A 152 -25.00 21.44 -7.73
C ILE A 152 -25.56 22.88 -7.66
N SER A 153 -26.31 23.16 -6.59
CA SER A 153 -26.62 24.55 -6.24
C SER A 153 -25.37 25.25 -5.74
N VAL A 154 -25.29 26.57 -5.91
CA VAL A 154 -24.18 27.39 -5.37
C VAL A 154 -24.03 27.08 -3.87
N PRO A 155 -22.86 26.58 -3.43
CA PRO A 155 -22.66 26.19 -2.04
C PRO A 155 -22.59 27.42 -1.12
N GLU A 156 -22.97 27.22 0.15
CA GLU A 156 -22.65 28.19 1.20
C GLU A 156 -21.14 28.21 1.44
N ILE A 157 -20.57 29.40 1.58
CA ILE A 157 -19.12 29.59 1.77
C ILE A 157 -18.83 30.01 3.20
N PHE A 158 -17.95 29.26 3.86
CA PHE A 158 -17.40 29.52 5.18
C PHE A 158 -15.95 29.98 5.01
N ASN A 159 -15.72 31.29 4.97
CA ASN A 159 -14.38 31.84 4.81
C ASN A 159 -13.68 31.89 6.18
N ILE A 160 -12.47 31.31 6.28
CA ILE A 160 -11.75 31.21 7.56
C ILE A 160 -11.46 32.57 8.23
N VAL A 161 -11.38 33.65 7.45
CA VAL A 161 -11.15 35.01 8.00
C VAL A 161 -12.35 35.50 8.81
N ASP A 162 -13.56 35.05 8.50
CA ASP A 162 -14.77 35.36 9.27
C ASP A 162 -14.79 34.64 10.63
N PHE A 163 -13.92 33.63 10.78
CA PHE A 163 -13.70 32.87 12.02
C PHE A 163 -12.44 33.33 12.77
N GLY A 164 -11.79 34.39 12.31
CA GLY A 164 -10.66 35.03 12.98
C GLY A 164 -9.28 34.60 12.48
N ALA A 165 -9.20 33.88 11.35
CA ALA A 165 -7.91 33.57 10.75
C ALA A 165 -7.24 34.84 10.19
N THR A 166 -5.93 34.98 10.39
CA THR A 166 -5.17 36.18 9.99
C THR A 166 -4.07 35.80 9.02
N ALA A 167 -4.08 36.38 7.82
CA ALA A 167 -3.06 36.13 6.81
C ALA A 167 -1.73 36.82 7.17
N ASP A 168 -0.84 36.11 7.88
CA ASP A 168 0.49 36.57 8.26
C ASP A 168 1.47 35.38 8.47
N ASP A 169 2.71 35.68 8.91
CA ASP A 169 3.77 34.69 9.14
C ASP A 169 3.93 34.26 10.62
N GLU A 170 3.01 34.68 11.50
CA GLU A 170 3.16 34.53 12.96
C GLU A 170 1.97 33.83 13.64
N THR A 171 0.75 34.08 13.16
CA THR A 171 -0.50 33.66 13.76
C THR A 171 -0.80 32.19 13.43
N LYS A 172 -0.95 31.36 14.47
CA LYS A 172 -1.47 29.98 14.32
C LYS A 172 -2.99 30.00 14.22
N ASP A 173 -3.50 29.80 13.02
CA ASP A 173 -4.93 29.87 12.67
C ASP A 173 -5.69 28.57 12.87
N THR A 174 -5.05 27.51 13.41
CA THR A 174 -5.65 26.17 13.59
C THR A 174 -7.07 26.23 14.17
N LYS A 175 -7.29 27.05 15.20
CA LYS A 175 -8.60 27.18 15.86
C LYS A 175 -9.63 27.88 14.98
N ALA A 176 -9.24 28.90 14.23
CA ALA A 176 -10.14 29.64 13.35
C ALA A 176 -10.55 28.78 12.15
N ILE A 177 -9.57 28.07 11.55
CA ILE A 177 -9.82 27.17 10.43
C ILE A 177 -10.71 26.00 10.87
N GLN A 178 -10.41 25.36 12.01
CA GLN A 178 -11.24 24.28 12.54
C GLN A 178 -12.66 24.77 12.87
N ALA A 179 -12.83 25.98 13.41
CA ALA A 179 -14.16 26.54 13.67
C ALA A 179 -14.98 26.73 12.38
N ALA A 180 -14.35 27.13 11.27
CA ALA A 180 -15.01 27.22 9.96
C ALA A 180 -15.43 25.83 9.45
N ILE A 181 -14.56 24.83 9.57
CA ILE A 181 -14.85 23.42 9.22
C ILE A 181 -16.02 22.89 10.05
N ASP A 182 -15.99 23.11 11.35
CA ASP A 182 -17.04 22.65 12.25
C ASP A 182 -18.37 23.33 11.89
N ALA A 183 -18.35 24.63 11.57
CA ALA A 183 -19.55 25.40 11.23
C ALA A 183 -20.17 25.03 9.88
N ALA A 184 -19.38 24.51 8.93
CA ALA A 184 -19.82 24.19 7.59
C ALA A 184 -21.04 23.24 7.57
N ALA A 185 -22.11 23.63 6.88
CA ALA A 185 -23.26 22.76 6.65
C ALA A 185 -22.94 21.65 5.62
N PRO A 186 -23.69 20.53 5.58
CA PRO A 186 -23.52 19.54 4.52
C PRO A 186 -23.68 20.16 3.11
N GLY A 187 -22.72 19.90 2.23
CA GLY A 187 -22.58 20.47 0.90
C GLY A 187 -21.89 21.85 0.85
N ALA A 188 -21.51 22.41 2.00
CA ALA A 188 -20.85 23.73 2.06
C ALA A 188 -19.37 23.66 1.69
N LYS A 189 -18.82 24.84 1.38
CA LYS A 189 -17.43 25.06 1.03
C LYS A 189 -16.75 25.85 2.13
N VAL A 190 -15.65 25.33 2.68
CA VAL A 190 -14.75 26.08 3.56
C VAL A 190 -13.65 26.66 2.68
N LEU A 191 -13.49 27.98 2.71
CA LEU A 191 -12.54 28.70 1.87
C LEU A 191 -11.32 29.14 2.69
N ILE A 192 -10.14 28.70 2.26
CA ILE A 192 -8.85 29.30 2.61
C ILE A 192 -8.52 30.27 1.46
N PRO A 193 -8.75 31.58 1.64
CA PRO A 193 -8.61 32.57 0.56
C PRO A 193 -7.13 32.87 0.28
N GLU A 194 -6.87 33.74 -0.70
CA GLU A 194 -5.53 34.30 -0.92
C GLU A 194 -4.94 34.88 0.38
N GLY A 195 -3.68 34.55 0.63
CA GLY A 195 -3.00 34.83 1.89
C GLY A 195 -2.25 33.60 2.39
N LYS A 196 -1.39 33.78 3.39
CA LYS A 196 -0.66 32.69 4.03
C LYS A 196 -1.20 32.49 5.44
N PHE A 197 -1.54 31.26 5.79
CA PHE A 197 -2.17 30.89 7.06
C PHE A 197 -1.41 29.71 7.67
N ILE A 198 -1.01 29.82 8.94
CA ILE A 198 -0.25 28.76 9.63
C ILE A 198 -1.22 27.89 10.42
N SER A 199 -1.12 26.57 10.28
CA SER A 199 -1.99 25.64 11.00
C SER A 199 -1.24 24.42 11.53
N GLY A 200 -1.67 23.94 12.69
CA GLY A 200 -1.47 22.56 13.13
C GLY A 200 -2.45 21.60 12.46
N GLU A 201 -2.67 20.44 13.06
CA GLU A 201 -3.61 19.43 12.54
C GLU A 201 -5.05 19.96 12.37
N LEU A 202 -5.63 19.75 11.19
CA LEU A 202 -7.02 20.06 10.85
C LEU A 202 -7.81 18.78 10.64
N TRP A 203 -9.12 18.84 10.91
CA TRP A 203 -10.02 17.69 10.90
C TRP A 203 -11.25 17.94 10.05
N LEU A 204 -11.31 17.29 8.88
CA LEU A 204 -12.44 17.33 7.96
C LEU A 204 -13.57 16.40 8.39
N LYS A 205 -14.77 16.63 7.83
CA LYS A 205 -15.98 15.83 8.05
C LYS A 205 -16.69 15.52 6.73
N SER A 206 -17.72 14.68 6.77
CA SER A 206 -18.47 14.30 5.57
C SER A 206 -19.17 15.48 4.89
N ASP A 207 -19.46 15.30 3.60
CA ASP A 207 -20.30 16.19 2.79
C ASP A 207 -19.79 17.64 2.83
N MET A 208 -18.51 17.87 2.53
CA MET A 208 -17.93 19.22 2.48
C MET A 208 -16.86 19.37 1.40
N THR A 209 -16.60 20.61 1.01
CA THR A 209 -15.43 20.97 0.18
C THR A 209 -14.50 21.88 0.99
N LEU A 210 -13.22 21.53 1.09
CA LEU A 210 -12.16 22.46 1.48
C LEU A 210 -11.57 23.06 0.20
N GLN A 211 -11.81 24.34 -0.06
CA GLN A 211 -11.21 25.07 -1.18
C GLN A 211 -10.00 25.87 -0.68
N VAL A 212 -8.83 25.60 -1.25
CA VAL A 212 -7.57 26.25 -0.94
C VAL A 212 -7.13 27.10 -2.13
N ASP A 213 -7.31 28.41 -2.02
CA ASP A 213 -6.86 29.38 -3.03
C ASP A 213 -5.58 30.13 -2.57
N GLY A 214 -5.31 30.13 -1.26
CA GLY A 214 -4.10 30.71 -0.67
C GLY A 214 -2.99 29.69 -0.38
N HIS A 215 -2.20 29.98 0.65
CA HIS A 215 -1.08 29.15 1.12
C HIS A 215 -1.36 28.68 2.55
N LEU A 216 -1.74 27.42 2.71
CA LEU A 216 -1.85 26.77 4.02
C LEU A 216 -0.47 26.20 4.39
N LEU A 217 0.17 26.78 5.40
CA LEU A 217 1.50 26.36 5.88
C LEU A 217 1.37 25.56 7.18
N GLY A 218 2.01 24.40 7.23
CA GLY A 218 2.15 23.60 8.44
C GLY A 218 2.94 24.34 9.52
N SER A 219 2.43 24.33 10.74
CA SER A 219 3.18 24.79 11.91
C SER A 219 4.49 24.01 12.02
N PRO A 220 5.62 24.67 12.35
CA PRO A 220 6.88 23.97 12.60
C PRO A 220 6.88 23.22 13.94
N ASP A 221 5.94 23.48 14.83
CA ASP A 221 5.98 22.98 16.21
C ASP A 221 5.35 21.58 16.32
N ALA A 222 6.08 20.64 16.93
CA ALA A 222 5.63 19.26 17.08
C ALA A 222 4.36 19.12 17.94
N GLU A 223 4.15 20.03 18.89
CA GLU A 223 2.98 20.02 19.79
C GLU A 223 1.65 20.33 19.10
N ASP A 224 1.69 20.92 17.90
CA ASP A 224 0.50 21.20 17.09
C ASP A 224 0.00 19.97 16.32
N TYR A 225 0.67 18.81 16.48
CA TYR A 225 0.33 17.53 15.86
C TYR A 225 0.33 16.41 16.91
N SER A 226 -0.84 15.85 17.17
CA SER A 226 -0.99 14.78 18.15
C SER A 226 -0.36 13.49 17.64
N MET A 227 0.31 12.74 18.53
CA MET A 227 0.86 11.40 18.22
C MET A 227 -0.11 10.32 18.73
N ASN A 228 -0.97 9.81 17.84
CA ASN A 228 -1.96 8.76 18.15
C ASN A 228 -2.44 8.04 16.87
N PHE A 229 -1.60 8.01 15.82
CA PHE A 229 -1.90 7.37 14.54
C PHE A 229 -1.11 6.07 14.38
N TRP A 230 -1.77 5.00 13.92
CA TRP A 230 -1.12 3.76 13.51
C TRP A 230 -1.53 3.41 12.09
N LEU A 231 -0.56 2.99 11.28
CA LEU A 231 -0.78 2.68 9.87
C LEU A 231 -1.75 1.50 9.67
N TYR A 232 -1.53 0.40 10.39
CA TYR A 232 -2.40 -0.78 10.40
C TYR A 232 -2.90 -1.10 11.82
N ASP A 233 -3.99 -1.86 11.93
CA ASP A 233 -4.56 -2.27 13.24
C ASP A 233 -3.53 -2.99 14.12
N TYR A 234 -2.64 -3.78 13.50
CA TYR A 234 -1.56 -4.54 14.13
C TYR A 234 -0.22 -3.78 14.20
N SER A 235 -0.16 -2.53 13.74
CA SER A 235 1.07 -1.72 13.89
C SER A 235 1.33 -1.41 15.36
N THR A 236 2.59 -1.48 15.76
CA THR A 236 3.08 -1.08 17.08
C THR A 236 3.65 0.33 17.09
N ASP A 237 3.98 0.88 15.92
CA ASP A 237 4.67 2.16 15.80
C ASP A 237 3.65 3.28 15.67
N GLU A 238 3.74 4.23 16.59
CA GLU A 238 2.83 5.36 16.72
C GLU A 238 3.40 6.55 15.96
N ARG A 239 2.55 7.24 15.19
CA ARG A 239 2.93 8.40 14.37
C ARG A 239 2.08 9.62 14.70
N SER A 240 2.55 10.77 14.23
CA SER A 240 1.86 12.05 14.29
C SER A 240 0.74 12.13 13.25
N TYR A 241 -0.34 12.87 13.54
CA TYR A 241 -1.34 13.20 12.53
C TYR A 241 -0.81 14.16 11.47
N SER A 242 -1.52 14.24 10.35
CA SER A 242 -1.14 15.08 9.23
C SER A 242 -1.57 16.54 9.45
N LEU A 243 -1.15 17.43 8.54
CA LEU A 243 -1.68 18.79 8.49
C LEU A 243 -3.20 18.78 8.24
N ILE A 244 -3.67 17.94 7.31
CA ILE A 244 -5.10 17.75 7.06
C ILE A 244 -5.49 16.28 7.27
N ASN A 245 -6.52 16.05 8.06
CA ASN A 245 -6.98 14.72 8.43
C ASN A 245 -8.47 14.55 8.13
N ALA A 246 -8.85 13.40 7.57
CA ALA A 246 -10.22 12.93 7.53
C ALA A 246 -10.21 11.47 7.98
N HIS A 247 -10.39 11.22 9.28
CA HIS A 247 -10.10 9.91 9.85
C HIS A 247 -11.30 9.34 10.56
N THR A 248 -11.60 8.08 10.26
CA THR A 248 -12.51 7.28 11.08
C THR A 248 -11.94 5.90 11.36
N TYR A 249 -12.16 5.43 12.58
CA TYR A 249 -11.61 4.17 13.07
C TYR A 249 -12.47 2.95 12.72
N ASP A 250 -13.65 3.15 12.13
CA ASP A 250 -14.52 2.11 11.60
C ASP A 250 -14.37 1.90 10.08
N TYR A 251 -13.44 2.62 9.45
CA TYR A 251 -13.02 2.40 8.05
C TYR A 251 -14.13 2.53 7.00
N GLY A 252 -15.02 3.52 7.16
CA GLY A 252 -16.04 3.79 6.14
C GLY A 252 -17.08 4.83 6.54
N SER A 253 -16.84 5.62 7.59
CA SER A 253 -17.86 6.52 8.12
C SER A 253 -17.89 7.92 7.55
N LEU A 254 -16.86 8.29 6.80
CA LEU A 254 -16.82 9.56 6.08
C LEU A 254 -17.19 9.36 4.63
N LYS A 255 -17.81 10.37 4.05
CA LYS A 255 -18.17 10.37 2.63
C LYS A 255 -18.16 11.75 2.05
N ASN A 256 -18.05 11.82 0.73
CA ASN A 256 -18.27 13.04 -0.04
C ASN A 256 -17.38 14.21 0.40
N ILE A 257 -16.07 14.00 0.48
CA ILE A 257 -15.11 15.03 0.87
C ILE A 257 -14.32 15.46 -0.37
N ARG A 258 -14.25 16.78 -0.60
CA ARG A 258 -13.48 17.38 -1.68
C ARG A 258 -12.39 18.29 -1.11
N ILE A 259 -11.18 18.23 -1.64
CA ILE A 259 -10.10 19.20 -1.41
C ILE A 259 -9.70 19.77 -2.77
N VAL A 260 -10.03 21.05 -2.99
CA VAL A 260 -9.92 21.68 -4.31
C VAL A 260 -9.26 23.04 -4.23
N GLY A 261 -9.07 23.71 -5.36
CA GLY A 261 -8.53 25.06 -5.47
C GLY A 261 -7.16 25.06 -6.12
N ASN A 262 -6.62 26.24 -6.38
CA ASN A 262 -5.34 26.43 -7.09
C ASN A 262 -4.19 26.88 -6.17
N GLY A 263 -4.43 26.87 -4.85
CA GLY A 263 -3.49 27.25 -3.82
C GLY A 263 -2.47 26.17 -3.47
N VAL A 264 -1.72 26.43 -2.39
CA VAL A 264 -0.62 25.61 -1.91
C VAL A 264 -0.93 25.05 -0.53
N ILE A 265 -0.71 23.75 -0.35
CA ILE A 265 -0.69 23.07 0.94
C ILE A 265 0.78 22.68 1.20
N ASP A 266 1.42 23.38 2.13
CA ASP A 266 2.84 23.27 2.44
C ASP A 266 3.03 22.65 3.82
N GLY A 267 3.67 21.48 3.90
CA GLY A 267 3.86 20.74 5.15
C GLY A 267 4.94 21.31 6.06
N ASN A 268 5.73 22.29 5.60
CA ASN A 268 6.84 22.89 6.33
C ASN A 268 7.83 21.84 6.87
N GLY A 269 8.05 20.77 6.11
CA GLY A 269 8.79 19.59 6.55
C GLY A 269 10.30 19.80 6.62
N TRP A 270 10.85 20.35 5.54
CA TRP A 270 12.27 20.36 5.22
C TRP A 270 12.75 21.73 4.78
N LYS A 271 14.06 21.96 4.94
CA LYS A 271 14.73 23.12 4.33
C LYS A 271 14.90 22.92 2.83
N TYR A 272 14.98 24.01 2.09
CA TYR A 272 15.32 23.99 0.67
C TYR A 272 16.83 23.85 0.45
N ASP A 273 17.23 23.00 -0.50
CA ASP A 273 18.59 22.96 -1.02
C ASP A 273 18.80 24.09 -2.04
N LYS A 274 19.21 25.25 -1.53
CA LYS A 274 19.49 26.44 -2.35
C LYS A 274 20.73 26.29 -3.25
N SER A 275 21.53 25.24 -3.06
CA SER A 275 22.75 25.03 -3.86
C SER A 275 22.50 24.28 -5.17
N HIS A 276 21.35 23.62 -5.30
CA HIS A 276 20.95 22.86 -6.49
C HIS A 276 19.52 23.19 -6.92
N PRO A 277 19.22 24.45 -7.31
CA PRO A 277 17.91 24.78 -7.87
C PRO A 277 17.67 23.98 -9.15
N THR A 278 16.46 23.42 -9.29
CA THR A 278 16.07 22.67 -10.48
C THR A 278 15.28 23.59 -11.41
N ILE A 279 15.72 23.70 -12.66
CA ILE A 279 14.91 24.30 -13.73
C ILE A 279 14.26 23.14 -14.49
N ASP A 280 12.94 23.17 -14.60
CA ASP A 280 12.19 22.18 -15.36
C ASP A 280 12.31 22.39 -16.87
N GLU A 281 11.76 21.45 -17.62
CA GLU A 281 11.76 21.41 -19.08
C GLU A 281 10.83 22.45 -19.73
N LEU A 282 10.01 23.16 -18.96
CA LEU A 282 9.26 24.34 -19.39
C LEU A 282 9.99 25.65 -19.06
N GLY A 283 11.12 25.58 -18.34
CA GLY A 283 11.90 26.73 -17.91
C GLY A 283 11.46 27.34 -16.57
N ASN A 284 10.59 26.68 -15.81
CA ASN A 284 10.19 27.12 -14.48
C ASN A 284 11.18 26.65 -13.42
N GLU A 285 11.30 27.42 -12.34
CA GLU A 285 12.03 26.99 -11.15
C GLU A 285 11.16 26.02 -10.33
N LEU A 286 11.71 24.85 -10.03
CA LEU A 286 11.14 23.88 -9.11
C LEU A 286 11.90 23.91 -7.78
N PRO A 287 11.19 23.89 -6.64
CA PRO A 287 11.83 23.78 -5.35
C PRO A 287 12.57 22.45 -5.24
N ARG A 288 13.75 22.47 -4.62
CA ARG A 288 14.44 21.26 -4.19
C ARG A 288 14.57 21.25 -2.67
N LEU A 289 14.03 20.23 -2.02
CA LEU A 289 14.20 19.99 -0.59
C LEU A 289 15.53 19.29 -0.31
N VAL A 290 16.08 19.48 0.88
CA VAL A 290 17.29 18.76 1.31
C VAL A 290 16.99 17.27 1.52
N ALA A 291 17.76 16.40 0.86
CA ALA A 291 17.66 14.96 1.05
C ALA A 291 18.09 14.58 2.48
N GLY A 292 17.11 14.19 3.30
CA GLY A 292 17.28 13.85 4.70
C GLY A 292 17.49 12.36 4.97
N ASN A 293 17.81 12.05 6.24
CA ASN A 293 17.73 10.70 6.81
C ASN A 293 17.57 10.84 8.33
N ASN A 294 17.38 9.72 9.03
CA ASN A 294 17.21 9.67 10.48
C ASN A 294 18.29 10.45 11.28
N SER A 295 19.55 10.42 10.82
CA SER A 295 20.66 11.09 11.51
C SER A 295 20.78 12.57 11.17
N LYS A 296 20.42 12.97 9.94
CA LYS A 296 20.55 14.34 9.45
C LYS A 296 19.33 15.21 9.73
N VAL A 297 18.16 14.62 9.94
CA VAL A 297 16.91 15.35 10.19
C VAL A 297 17.05 16.32 11.37
N THR A 298 17.68 15.90 12.47
CA THR A 298 17.91 16.70 13.69
C THR A 298 19.31 17.32 13.77
N GLY A 299 20.13 17.22 12.71
CA GLY A 299 21.51 17.68 12.75
C GLY A 299 22.45 16.81 13.59
N ASN A 300 22.15 15.51 13.71
CA ASN A 300 22.91 14.52 14.50
C ASN A 300 22.86 14.83 16.01
N VAL A 301 21.67 15.10 16.55
CA VAL A 301 21.45 15.13 18.00
C VAL A 301 22.02 13.87 18.62
N LYS A 302 22.85 14.02 19.66
CA LYS A 302 23.53 12.91 20.32
C LYS A 302 22.82 12.50 21.59
N VAL A 303 22.79 11.19 21.85
CA VAL A 303 22.39 10.63 23.13
C VAL A 303 23.63 10.27 23.94
N GLU A 304 23.87 10.97 25.04
CA GLU A 304 24.97 10.69 25.97
C GLU A 304 24.43 10.49 27.39
N ASN A 305 24.73 9.35 28.02
CA ASN A 305 24.25 9.01 29.38
C ASN A 305 22.71 9.17 29.54
N GLY A 306 21.96 8.83 28.50
CA GLY A 306 20.50 8.93 28.49
C GLY A 306 19.94 10.36 28.43
N LYS A 307 20.76 11.33 28.00
CA LYS A 307 20.32 12.71 27.75
C LYS A 307 20.62 13.10 26.31
N MET A 308 19.63 13.70 25.66
CA MET A 308 19.77 14.26 24.32
C MET A 308 20.43 15.65 24.39
N SER A 309 21.30 15.95 23.42
CA SER A 309 21.72 17.33 23.19
C SER A 309 20.53 18.21 22.77
N PRO A 310 20.54 19.53 23.02
CA PRO A 310 19.50 20.43 22.50
C PRO A 310 19.38 20.34 20.98
N LEU A 311 18.15 20.43 20.46
CA LEU A 311 17.93 20.65 19.03
C LEU A 311 18.34 22.07 18.66
N HIS A 312 19.00 22.21 17.51
CA HIS A 312 19.33 23.51 16.93
C HIS A 312 18.67 23.62 15.54
N PRO A 313 17.39 24.03 15.46
CA PRO A 313 16.63 24.06 14.20
C PRO A 313 17.28 24.95 13.14
N GLU A 314 17.84 26.09 13.55
CA GLU A 314 18.48 27.06 12.65
C GLU A 314 19.85 26.64 12.12
N ALA A 315 20.44 25.55 12.64
CA ALA A 315 21.76 25.12 12.20
C ALA A 315 21.72 24.58 10.76
N GLU A 316 22.73 24.92 9.96
CA GLU A 316 22.91 24.38 8.58
C GLU A 316 23.01 22.84 8.57
N SER A 317 23.44 22.24 9.68
CA SER A 317 23.50 20.78 9.82
C SER A 317 22.14 20.11 10.03
N THR A 318 21.12 20.87 10.45
CA THR A 318 19.77 20.37 10.73
C THR A 318 18.92 20.53 9.47
N PHE A 319 18.53 19.41 8.86
CA PHE A 319 17.87 19.41 7.54
C PHE A 319 16.36 19.61 7.63
N GLY A 320 15.72 19.11 8.70
CA GLY A 320 14.29 19.26 8.91
C GLY A 320 13.90 20.61 9.50
N ILE A 321 12.61 20.96 9.33
CA ILE A 321 11.91 22.01 10.07
C ILE A 321 10.90 21.30 11.00
N LEU A 322 9.67 21.03 10.54
CA LEU A 322 8.72 20.21 11.30
C LEU A 322 9.25 18.78 11.48
N ALA A 323 9.88 18.21 10.43
CA ALA A 323 10.47 16.88 10.48
C ALA A 323 11.51 16.74 11.61
N ALA A 324 12.30 17.78 11.87
CA ALA A 324 13.30 17.80 12.94
C ALA A 324 12.63 17.88 14.32
N ASN A 325 11.68 18.82 14.48
CA ASN A 325 10.99 19.03 15.75
C ASN A 325 10.20 17.78 16.18
N GLN A 326 9.51 17.12 15.25
CA GLN A 326 8.77 15.88 15.55
C GLN A 326 9.68 14.71 15.87
N SER A 327 10.76 14.52 15.09
CA SER A 327 11.72 13.45 15.36
C SER A 327 12.36 13.63 16.74
N TYR A 328 12.71 14.87 17.11
CA TYR A 328 13.28 15.20 18.41
C TYR A 328 12.28 14.94 19.55
N ALA A 329 11.05 15.43 19.44
CA ALA A 329 10.01 15.23 20.45
C ALA A 329 9.70 13.73 20.67
N ALA A 330 9.62 12.94 19.60
CA ALA A 330 9.43 11.50 19.68
C ALA A 330 10.61 10.78 20.39
N GLN A 331 11.85 11.21 20.14
CA GLN A 331 13.02 10.70 20.86
C GLN A 331 12.99 11.08 22.35
N GLU A 332 12.55 12.29 22.72
CA GLU A 332 12.35 12.68 24.14
C GLU A 332 11.26 11.81 24.82
N MET A 333 10.31 11.31 24.04
CA MET A 333 9.30 10.35 24.49
C MET A 333 9.87 8.92 24.65
N GLY A 334 11.09 8.66 24.19
CA GLY A 334 11.83 7.40 24.34
C GLY A 334 11.80 6.50 23.10
N MET A 335 11.46 7.03 21.92
CA MET A 335 11.54 6.30 20.66
C MET A 335 12.96 6.35 20.09
N ASP A 336 13.49 5.24 19.59
CA ASP A 336 14.79 5.25 18.90
C ASP A 336 14.77 6.17 17.67
N GLU A 337 15.95 6.57 17.21
CA GLU A 337 16.13 7.51 16.08
C GLU A 337 15.34 7.12 14.83
N LYS A 338 15.30 5.83 14.51
CA LYS A 338 14.65 5.31 13.30
C LYS A 338 13.13 5.28 13.43
N SER A 339 12.61 4.84 14.58
CA SER A 339 11.17 4.87 14.85
C SER A 339 10.63 6.30 14.99
N ALA A 340 11.38 7.19 15.66
CA ALA A 340 11.04 8.60 15.78
C ALA A 340 10.98 9.28 14.40
N TYR A 341 11.96 8.99 13.55
CA TYR A 341 12.00 9.50 12.18
C TYR A 341 10.83 9.01 11.32
N SER A 342 10.36 7.77 11.53
CA SER A 342 9.21 7.21 10.82
C SER A 342 7.85 7.73 11.34
N GLY A 343 7.84 8.47 12.46
CA GLY A 343 6.64 9.00 13.12
C GLY A 343 6.25 10.43 12.70
N ARG A 344 6.96 11.02 11.73
CA ARG A 344 6.70 12.38 11.19
C ARG A 344 5.32 12.48 10.53
N SER A 345 4.75 13.68 10.54
CA SER A 345 3.46 13.98 9.90
C SER A 345 3.51 13.85 8.38
N ASN A 346 2.49 13.22 7.81
CA ASN A 346 2.19 13.36 6.38
C ASN A 346 1.55 14.72 6.10
N LEU A 347 1.40 15.10 4.83
CA LEU A 347 0.69 16.33 4.46
C LEU A 347 -0.82 16.18 4.63
N ILE A 348 -1.39 15.14 4.02
CA ILE A 348 -2.83 14.84 4.09
C ILE A 348 -2.99 13.35 4.37
N THR A 349 -3.77 12.99 5.39
CA THR A 349 -4.16 11.59 5.62
C THR A 349 -5.67 11.47 5.70
N VAL A 350 -6.25 10.71 4.79
CA VAL A 350 -7.66 10.33 4.83
C VAL A 350 -7.79 8.84 5.07
N ARG A 351 -8.75 8.46 5.92
CA ARG A 351 -8.97 7.08 6.33
C ARG A 351 -10.45 6.76 6.48
N GLY A 352 -10.90 5.70 5.81
CA GLY A 352 -12.29 5.26 5.90
C GLY A 352 -13.25 6.21 5.19
N VAL A 353 -12.83 6.83 4.08
CA VAL A 353 -13.67 7.74 3.31
C VAL A 353 -14.22 7.03 2.08
N ASP A 354 -15.53 7.07 1.90
CA ASP A 354 -16.21 6.69 0.67
C ASP A 354 -16.54 7.96 -0.14
N GLY A 355 -15.68 8.25 -1.12
CA GLY A 355 -15.77 9.44 -1.96
C GLY A 355 -14.82 10.54 -1.53
N MET A 356 -13.63 10.52 -2.12
CA MET A 356 -12.60 11.56 -2.02
C MET A 356 -12.34 12.17 -3.39
N TYR A 357 -12.31 13.50 -3.46
CA TYR A 357 -11.96 14.25 -4.67
C TYR A 357 -10.87 15.26 -4.37
N TYR A 358 -9.76 15.18 -5.10
CA TYR A 358 -8.68 16.16 -5.07
C TYR A 358 -8.61 16.86 -6.42
N GLU A 359 -8.56 18.19 -6.42
CA GLU A 359 -8.42 18.95 -7.67
C GLU A 359 -7.57 20.21 -7.53
N GLY A 360 -6.66 20.42 -8.48
CA GLY A 360 -5.97 21.71 -8.69
C GLY A 360 -4.87 22.07 -7.69
N ILE A 361 -4.96 21.57 -6.44
CA ILE A 361 -4.07 21.98 -5.35
C ILE A 361 -2.61 21.63 -5.64
N THR A 362 -1.71 22.47 -5.12
CA THR A 362 -0.27 22.16 -5.05
C THR A 362 0.08 21.57 -3.69
N GLN A 363 0.64 20.37 -3.66
CA GLN A 363 1.28 19.81 -2.47
C GLN A 363 2.78 20.16 -2.45
N LEU A 364 3.25 20.68 -1.32
CA LEU A 364 4.60 21.19 -1.14
C LEU A 364 5.18 20.74 0.21
N ASN A 365 6.48 20.42 0.21
CA ASN A 365 7.31 20.28 1.41
C ASN A 365 6.67 19.48 2.59
N PRO A 366 6.20 18.25 2.35
CA PRO A 366 5.67 17.41 3.43
C PRO A 366 6.78 17.03 4.43
N ALA A 367 6.42 16.91 5.72
CA ALA A 367 7.35 16.41 6.72
C ALA A 367 7.61 14.90 6.59
N ASN A 368 6.73 14.15 5.93
CA ASN A 368 6.85 12.74 5.56
C ASN A 368 6.19 12.53 4.19
N HIS A 369 5.19 11.65 4.06
CA HIS A 369 4.45 11.43 2.80
C HIS A 369 3.57 12.63 2.43
N GLY A 370 3.25 12.76 1.14
CA GLY A 370 2.29 13.72 0.59
C GLY A 370 0.84 13.39 0.94
N ILE A 371 0.05 13.00 -0.06
CA ILE A 371 -1.37 12.66 0.10
C ILE A 371 -1.54 11.15 0.33
N VAL A 372 -2.08 10.77 1.48
CA VAL A 372 -2.23 9.38 1.92
C VAL A 372 -3.71 9.00 2.07
N ASN A 373 -4.16 8.00 1.31
CA ASN A 373 -5.50 7.44 1.36
C ASN A 373 -5.46 6.03 1.93
N LEU A 374 -6.15 5.80 3.05
CA LEU A 374 -6.15 4.51 3.75
C LEU A 374 -7.57 3.96 3.89
N HIS A 375 -7.79 2.67 3.62
CA HIS A 375 -9.12 2.05 3.79
C HIS A 375 -10.26 2.87 3.16
N SER A 376 -10.00 3.50 2.03
CA SER A 376 -10.92 4.46 1.39
C SER A 376 -11.37 3.94 0.04
N LYS A 377 -12.53 4.41 -0.44
CA LYS A 377 -13.14 3.96 -1.69
C LYS A 377 -13.57 5.15 -2.54
N ASN A 378 -13.63 4.96 -3.86
CA ASN A 378 -14.12 5.97 -4.82
C ASN A 378 -13.29 7.26 -4.75
N ILE A 379 -11.99 7.13 -4.98
CA ILE A 379 -10.99 8.18 -4.83
C ILE A 379 -10.60 8.72 -6.21
N VAL A 380 -10.60 10.04 -6.35
CA VAL A 380 -10.21 10.72 -7.59
C VAL A 380 -9.18 11.80 -7.28
N VAL A 381 -8.06 11.76 -7.99
CA VAL A 381 -7.00 12.76 -7.96
C VAL A 381 -6.86 13.35 -9.37
N ASN A 382 -7.32 14.59 -9.54
CA ASN A 382 -7.42 15.25 -10.84
C ASN A 382 -6.62 16.56 -10.86
N GLY A 383 -5.60 16.67 -11.70
CA GLY A 383 -4.99 17.97 -11.96
C GLY A 383 -4.30 18.60 -10.75
N THR A 384 -3.79 17.80 -9.82
CA THR A 384 -2.97 18.29 -8.71
C THR A 384 -1.50 18.40 -9.11
N ILE A 385 -0.75 19.20 -8.36
CA ILE A 385 0.66 19.49 -8.60
C ILE A 385 1.47 19.01 -7.38
N SER A 386 2.41 18.09 -7.57
CA SER A 386 3.35 17.68 -6.52
C SER A 386 4.72 18.31 -6.74
N LYS A 387 5.20 19.06 -5.75
CA LYS A 387 6.54 19.69 -5.73
C LYS A 387 7.25 19.34 -4.43
N THR A 388 7.64 18.09 -4.28
CA THR A 388 8.17 17.55 -3.02
C THR A 388 9.58 16.96 -3.15
N TYR A 389 10.18 17.01 -4.33
CA TYR A 389 11.57 16.59 -4.54
C TYR A 389 12.56 17.48 -3.76
N ASP A 390 13.60 16.98 -3.08
CA ASP A 390 13.99 15.58 -2.82
C ASP A 390 13.77 15.23 -1.34
N GLY A 391 12.59 15.58 -0.81
CA GLY A 391 12.25 15.34 0.59
C GLY A 391 12.18 13.85 0.87
N ASN A 392 12.90 13.37 1.89
CA ASN A 392 12.95 11.92 2.15
C ASN A 392 11.58 11.39 2.64
N ASN A 393 11.09 10.33 1.99
CA ASN A 393 9.73 9.78 2.10
C ASN A 393 8.61 10.69 1.59
N ALA A 394 8.92 11.70 0.78
CA ALA A 394 7.94 12.65 0.27
C ALA A 394 7.24 12.14 -0.99
N ASP A 395 6.54 11.01 -0.86
CA ASP A 395 5.70 10.40 -1.87
C ASP A 395 4.63 11.39 -2.37
N GLY A 396 4.23 11.27 -3.64
CA GLY A 396 3.15 12.09 -4.19
C GLY A 396 1.78 11.66 -3.67
N TYR A 397 1.38 10.44 -4.02
CA TYR A 397 0.10 9.86 -3.61
C TYR A 397 0.29 8.43 -3.13
N GLU A 398 -0.22 8.13 -1.93
CA GLU A 398 -0.25 6.78 -1.38
C GLU A 398 -1.68 6.25 -1.29
N PHE A 399 -1.89 5.00 -1.69
CA PHE A 399 -3.16 4.28 -1.56
C PHE A 399 -2.93 2.98 -0.79
N GLY A 400 -3.35 2.96 0.47
CA GLY A 400 -3.26 1.82 1.37
C GLY A 400 -4.62 1.16 1.60
N ASP A 401 -4.75 -0.14 1.37
CA ASP A 401 -5.98 -0.92 1.58
C ASP A 401 -7.24 -0.26 0.97
N SER A 402 -7.11 0.33 -0.22
CA SER A 402 -8.11 1.23 -0.84
C SER A 402 -8.61 0.71 -2.20
N GLN A 403 -9.79 1.15 -2.63
CA GLN A 403 -10.49 0.62 -3.81
C GLN A 403 -11.09 1.71 -4.71
N ASN A 404 -11.20 1.43 -6.01
CA ASN A 404 -11.76 2.32 -7.04
C ASN A 404 -11.06 3.69 -7.05
N ILE A 405 -9.85 3.69 -7.60
CA ILE A 405 -8.89 4.79 -7.57
C ILE A 405 -8.71 5.34 -8.98
N MET A 406 -8.78 6.65 -9.14
CA MET A 406 -8.51 7.32 -10.42
C MET A 406 -7.49 8.44 -10.21
N VAL A 407 -6.41 8.44 -10.99
CA VAL A 407 -5.33 9.44 -10.89
C VAL A 407 -5.03 9.97 -12.29
N PHE A 408 -5.41 11.21 -12.57
CA PHE A 408 -5.22 11.79 -13.90
C PHE A 408 -4.90 13.27 -13.94
N ASN A 409 -4.30 13.71 -15.05
CA ASN A 409 -3.98 15.11 -15.34
C ASN A 409 -2.97 15.76 -14.37
N ASN A 410 -2.25 14.96 -13.58
CA ASN A 410 -1.36 15.46 -12.53
C ASN A 410 0.06 15.76 -13.04
N PHE A 411 0.68 16.81 -12.49
CA PHE A 411 2.13 17.01 -12.57
C PHE A 411 2.75 16.50 -11.27
N VAL A 412 3.74 15.59 -11.36
CA VAL A 412 4.28 14.91 -10.18
C VAL A 412 5.81 14.99 -10.17
N ASP A 413 6.38 15.71 -9.19
CA ASP A 413 7.82 15.82 -8.96
C ASP A 413 8.10 15.63 -7.45
N THR A 414 8.57 14.43 -7.08
CA THR A 414 8.46 13.92 -5.70
C THR A 414 9.77 13.39 -5.15
N GLY A 415 10.01 13.54 -3.84
CA GLY A 415 11.22 13.05 -3.17
C GLY A 415 11.22 11.56 -2.84
N ASP A 416 10.11 10.87 -3.11
CA ASP A 416 10.03 9.41 -3.07
C ASP A 416 9.16 8.90 -4.24
N ASP A 417 8.43 7.80 -4.07
CA ASP A 417 7.51 7.26 -5.06
C ASP A 417 6.46 8.30 -5.51
N ALA A 418 6.23 8.44 -6.82
CA ALA A 418 5.24 9.38 -7.36
C ALA A 418 3.80 8.93 -7.03
N ILE A 419 3.49 7.66 -7.32
CA ILE A 419 2.19 7.02 -7.06
C ILE A 419 2.43 5.64 -6.43
N ASN A 420 2.24 5.54 -5.12
CA ASN A 420 2.49 4.34 -4.33
C ASN A 420 1.21 3.63 -3.92
N PHE A 421 1.23 2.29 -4.00
CA PHE A 421 0.15 1.41 -3.57
C PHE A 421 0.67 0.44 -2.50
N ALA A 422 -0.09 0.34 -1.41
CA ALA A 422 0.21 -0.50 -0.26
C ALA A 422 -1.02 -1.34 0.12
N SER A 423 -0.83 -2.53 0.67
CA SER A 423 -1.92 -3.46 0.99
C SER A 423 -1.61 -4.30 2.24
N GLY A 424 -1.14 -3.64 3.30
CA GLY A 424 -0.76 -4.31 4.55
C GLY A 424 0.48 -5.21 4.46
N MET A 425 0.80 -5.88 5.58
CA MET A 425 2.02 -6.67 5.75
C MET A 425 1.76 -7.97 6.50
N GLY A 426 2.31 -9.07 5.99
CA GLY A 426 2.32 -10.37 6.65
C GLY A 426 0.95 -11.05 6.70
N GLN A 427 0.87 -12.10 7.52
CA GLN A 427 -0.33 -12.94 7.65
C GLN A 427 -1.58 -12.16 8.09
N ALA A 428 -1.41 -11.11 8.91
CA ALA A 428 -2.53 -10.28 9.36
C ALA A 428 -3.21 -9.51 8.21
N ALA A 429 -2.50 -9.28 7.11
CA ALA A 429 -3.02 -8.67 5.89
C ALA A 429 -3.50 -9.69 4.85
N ALA A 430 -2.93 -10.91 4.82
CA ALA A 430 -3.15 -11.90 3.76
C ALA A 430 -4.63 -12.22 3.45
N GLU A 431 -5.52 -12.06 4.43
CA GLU A 431 -6.96 -12.34 4.31
C GLU A 431 -7.84 -11.08 4.16
N LYS A 432 -7.24 -9.90 4.02
CA LYS A 432 -7.95 -8.62 3.87
C LYS A 432 -8.32 -8.35 2.40
N GLU A 433 -9.21 -7.38 2.20
CA GLU A 433 -9.50 -6.86 0.86
C GLU A 433 -8.19 -6.32 0.24
N PRO A 434 -7.90 -6.61 -1.04
CA PRO A 434 -6.72 -6.08 -1.71
C PRO A 434 -6.81 -4.55 -1.83
N THR A 435 -5.70 -3.92 -2.22
CA THR A 435 -5.72 -2.57 -2.80
C THR A 435 -5.91 -2.70 -4.31
N GLY A 436 -6.88 -2.01 -4.89
CA GLY A 436 -7.23 -2.34 -6.27
C GLY A 436 -8.25 -1.48 -6.98
N SER A 437 -8.55 -1.91 -8.21
CA SER A 437 -9.40 -1.17 -9.16
C SER A 437 -8.86 0.25 -9.39
N ALA A 438 -7.66 0.35 -9.96
CA ALA A 438 -6.97 1.62 -10.17
C ALA A 438 -6.83 1.97 -11.66
N TRP A 439 -7.11 3.22 -12.02
CA TRP A 439 -6.92 3.74 -13.36
C TRP A 439 -6.06 5.02 -13.32
N ILE A 440 -4.87 4.96 -13.89
CA ILE A 440 -3.86 6.01 -13.85
C ILE A 440 -3.53 6.46 -15.27
N PHE A 441 -3.91 7.69 -15.64
CA PHE A 441 -3.81 8.17 -17.02
C PHE A 441 -3.62 9.67 -17.19
N ASN A 442 -3.12 10.12 -18.34
CA ASN A 442 -2.85 11.53 -18.66
C ASN A 442 -1.96 12.26 -17.63
N ASN A 443 -1.07 11.56 -16.93
CA ASN A 443 -0.17 12.18 -15.96
C ASN A 443 1.18 12.51 -16.59
N TYR A 444 1.81 13.57 -16.08
CA TYR A 444 3.21 13.87 -16.33
C TYR A 444 4.00 13.66 -15.05
N ILE A 445 4.76 12.57 -15.01
CA ILE A 445 5.52 12.13 -13.84
C ILE A 445 7.00 12.44 -14.11
N ARG A 446 7.58 13.34 -13.32
CA ARG A 446 8.94 13.85 -13.49
C ARG A 446 9.91 13.10 -12.59
N GLU A 447 10.58 13.76 -11.64
CA GLU A 447 11.51 13.09 -10.71
C GLU A 447 10.73 12.38 -9.58
N GLY A 448 11.29 11.25 -9.12
CA GLY A 448 10.71 10.40 -8.05
C GLY A 448 11.27 8.97 -8.10
N HIS A 449 11.18 8.23 -6.98
CA HIS A 449 11.75 6.88 -6.85
C HIS A 449 11.03 5.80 -7.70
N GLY A 450 9.82 6.11 -8.17
CA GLY A 450 9.08 5.28 -9.11
C GLY A 450 7.80 5.95 -9.58
N GLY A 451 7.47 5.79 -10.87
CA GLY A 451 6.29 6.42 -11.46
C GLY A 451 5.00 5.83 -10.92
N VAL A 452 4.83 4.52 -11.10
CA VAL A 452 3.79 3.72 -10.45
C VAL A 452 4.43 2.61 -9.64
N VAL A 453 4.10 2.53 -8.36
CA VAL A 453 4.78 1.67 -7.41
C VAL A 453 3.79 0.76 -6.69
N THR A 454 3.99 -0.55 -6.80
CA THR A 454 3.23 -1.57 -6.07
C THR A 454 4.11 -2.13 -4.94
N GLY A 455 3.94 -1.59 -3.74
CA GLY A 455 4.60 -2.04 -2.52
C GLY A 455 5.53 -0.99 -1.87
N SER A 456 6.20 -1.30 -0.76
CA SER A 456 6.56 -2.67 -0.38
C SER A 456 5.49 -3.48 0.35
N HIS A 457 4.54 -2.81 1.00
CA HIS A 457 3.47 -3.45 1.76
C HIS A 457 2.48 -4.10 0.79
N THR A 458 2.50 -5.42 0.68
CA THR A 458 1.84 -6.17 -0.40
C THR A 458 0.95 -7.31 0.12
N GLY A 459 0.74 -7.38 1.44
CA GLY A 459 0.22 -8.58 2.12
C GLY A 459 -1.15 -9.06 1.62
N SER A 460 -2.12 -8.16 1.43
CA SER A 460 -3.48 -8.47 0.94
C SER A 460 -3.64 -8.47 -0.58
N TRP A 461 -2.54 -8.34 -1.33
CA TRP A 461 -2.47 -8.09 -2.77
C TRP A 461 -2.77 -6.65 -3.20
N ILE A 462 -2.05 -6.24 -4.25
CA ILE A 462 -2.34 -5.07 -5.07
C ILE A 462 -2.81 -5.55 -6.45
N GLN A 463 -4.00 -5.17 -6.91
CA GLN A 463 -4.53 -5.77 -8.15
C GLN A 463 -5.54 -4.93 -8.94
N ASP A 464 -5.75 -5.32 -10.19
CA ASP A 464 -6.76 -4.76 -11.10
C ASP A 464 -6.45 -3.32 -11.49
N PHE A 465 -5.29 -3.11 -12.12
CA PHE A 465 -4.76 -1.80 -12.49
C PHE A 465 -4.72 -1.61 -14.00
N VAL A 466 -5.04 -0.39 -14.44
CA VAL A 466 -4.73 0.10 -15.78
C VAL A 466 -3.89 1.38 -15.64
N VAL A 467 -2.66 1.34 -16.15
CA VAL A 467 -1.72 2.46 -16.19
C VAL A 467 -1.47 2.79 -17.65
N GLU A 468 -2.05 3.88 -18.14
CA GLU A 468 -2.02 4.20 -19.56
C GLU A 468 -1.90 5.68 -19.88
N ASP A 469 -1.35 6.02 -21.05
CA ASP A 469 -1.26 7.41 -21.51
C ASP A 469 -0.54 8.35 -20.54
N ASN A 470 0.54 7.89 -19.93
CA ASN A 470 1.37 8.71 -19.06
C ASN A 470 2.73 8.98 -19.69
N ILE A 471 3.26 10.16 -19.39
CA ILE A 471 4.67 10.50 -19.64
C ILE A 471 5.43 10.35 -18.33
N MET A 472 6.54 9.62 -18.37
CA MET A 472 7.48 9.47 -17.27
C MET A 472 8.84 10.00 -17.71
N TYR A 473 9.28 11.11 -17.11
CA TYR A 473 10.47 11.85 -17.53
C TYR A 473 11.45 12.02 -16.36
N LYS A 474 12.64 11.40 -16.45
CA LYS A 474 13.68 11.42 -15.39
C LYS A 474 13.33 10.71 -14.09
N THR A 475 12.19 10.05 -14.00
CA THR A 475 11.84 9.21 -12.83
C THR A 475 12.88 8.09 -12.66
N ASP A 476 13.13 7.64 -11.44
CA ASP A 476 14.11 6.57 -11.16
C ASP A 476 13.68 5.23 -11.76
N VAL A 477 12.37 4.95 -11.71
CA VAL A 477 11.73 3.73 -12.19
C VAL A 477 10.40 4.10 -12.85
N GLY A 478 10.01 3.40 -13.91
CA GLY A 478 8.68 3.56 -14.50
C GLY A 478 7.62 2.80 -13.71
N LEU A 479 7.67 1.46 -13.78
CA LEU A 479 6.84 0.56 -12.97
C LEU A 479 7.72 -0.18 -11.96
N ARG A 480 7.49 0.08 -10.67
CA ARG A 480 8.21 -0.57 -9.57
C ARG A 480 7.31 -1.52 -8.79
N SER A 481 7.66 -2.79 -8.76
CA SER A 481 7.06 -3.79 -7.89
C SER A 481 8.09 -4.26 -6.86
N LYS A 482 7.89 -3.87 -5.60
CA LYS A 482 8.81 -4.15 -4.49
C LYS A 482 8.10 -4.91 -3.37
N THR A 483 8.72 -5.95 -2.85
CA THR A 483 8.23 -6.71 -1.69
C THR A 483 9.40 -7.43 -1.01
N ASN A 484 9.15 -7.99 0.17
CA ASN A 484 10.00 -9.03 0.72
C ASN A 484 9.18 -10.30 0.88
N THR A 485 9.85 -11.44 0.82
CA THR A 485 9.15 -12.73 0.76
C THR A 485 8.22 -13.05 1.93
N PRO A 486 8.52 -12.71 3.21
CA PRO A 486 7.57 -12.94 4.30
C PRO A 486 6.38 -11.96 4.31
N MET A 487 6.37 -10.91 3.47
CA MET A 487 5.27 -9.94 3.40
C MET A 487 3.95 -10.60 3.00
N GLY A 488 4.02 -11.63 2.15
CA GLY A 488 2.85 -12.23 1.50
C GLY A 488 2.25 -11.39 0.39
N GLY A 489 1.25 -11.97 -0.29
CA GLY A 489 0.53 -11.33 -1.39
C GLY A 489 1.43 -10.97 -2.56
N GLY A 490 1.51 -9.68 -2.90
CA GLY A 490 2.26 -9.16 -4.03
C GLY A 490 1.41 -8.24 -4.90
N ALA A 491 1.60 -8.31 -6.21
CA ALA A 491 0.78 -7.55 -7.15
C ALA A 491 0.39 -8.38 -8.38
N ARG A 492 -0.83 -8.18 -8.90
CA ARG A 492 -1.36 -8.94 -10.05
C ARG A 492 -2.44 -8.25 -10.85
N ASN A 493 -2.71 -8.73 -12.06
CA ASN A 493 -3.69 -8.17 -12.98
C ASN A 493 -3.44 -6.66 -13.23
N ILE A 494 -2.25 -6.37 -13.76
CA ILE A 494 -1.81 -5.01 -14.08
C ILE A 494 -1.60 -4.89 -15.59
N LEU A 495 -2.30 -3.94 -16.21
CA LEU A 495 -2.07 -3.51 -17.57
C LEU A 495 -1.33 -2.17 -17.56
N PHE A 496 -0.09 -2.16 -18.03
CA PHE A 496 0.73 -0.97 -18.23
C PHE A 496 0.89 -0.73 -19.73
N ARG A 497 0.11 0.18 -20.32
CA ARG A 497 0.08 0.34 -21.79
C ARG A 497 0.22 1.77 -22.26
N ASP A 498 0.72 1.98 -23.47
CA ASP A 498 0.72 3.30 -24.10
C ASP A 498 1.40 4.38 -23.23
N ASN A 499 2.52 4.05 -22.59
CA ASN A 499 3.29 5.01 -21.79
C ASN A 499 4.63 5.35 -22.49
N ALA A 500 5.08 6.60 -22.31
CA ALA A 500 6.38 7.06 -22.78
C ALA A 500 7.34 7.31 -21.61
N LEU A 501 8.44 6.58 -21.57
CA LEU A 501 9.46 6.66 -20.53
C LEU A 501 10.75 7.22 -21.13
N GLU A 502 11.15 8.41 -20.73
CA GLU A 502 12.34 9.11 -21.24
C GLU A 502 13.25 9.50 -20.09
N GLY A 503 14.54 9.20 -20.21
CA GLY A 503 15.53 9.67 -19.25
C GLY A 503 15.50 8.98 -17.89
N ILE A 504 14.90 7.78 -17.76
CA ILE A 504 14.77 7.06 -16.48
C ILE A 504 16.13 6.90 -15.79
N ASP A 505 16.32 7.49 -14.60
CA ASP A 505 17.65 7.73 -13.99
C ASP A 505 17.84 7.11 -12.59
N GLY A 506 17.31 5.90 -12.37
CA GLY A 506 17.43 5.19 -11.10
C GLY A 506 17.51 3.68 -11.27
N ASP A 507 16.69 2.91 -10.55
CA ASP A 507 16.75 1.44 -10.57
C ASP A 507 16.30 0.79 -11.91
N GLY A 508 15.78 1.59 -12.85
CA GLY A 508 15.49 1.21 -14.22
C GLY A 508 14.00 1.22 -14.56
N PRO A 509 13.63 1.18 -15.85
CA PRO A 509 12.24 1.30 -16.33
C PRO A 509 11.24 0.33 -15.67
N PHE A 510 11.60 -0.95 -15.56
CA PHE A 510 10.73 -1.99 -15.00
C PHE A 510 11.47 -2.83 -13.96
N VAL A 511 10.95 -2.88 -12.73
CA VAL A 511 11.64 -3.57 -11.64
C VAL A 511 10.68 -4.41 -10.78
N PHE A 512 10.97 -5.70 -10.64
CA PHE A 512 10.20 -6.69 -9.88
C PHE A 512 11.12 -7.41 -8.89
N THR A 513 11.05 -7.07 -7.59
CA THR A 513 12.01 -7.56 -6.58
C THR A 513 11.36 -8.08 -5.30
N SER A 514 11.70 -9.30 -4.89
CA SER A 514 11.22 -10.00 -3.67
C SER A 514 12.17 -9.98 -2.46
N ALA A 515 13.27 -9.24 -2.54
CA ALA A 515 14.27 -9.13 -1.47
C ALA A 515 14.42 -7.68 -0.95
N TYR A 516 13.36 -6.87 -1.06
CA TYR A 516 13.40 -5.47 -0.66
C TYR A 516 13.60 -5.35 0.86
N THR A 517 14.58 -4.56 1.27
CA THR A 517 14.81 -4.20 2.67
C THR A 517 14.89 -2.69 2.79
N ASP A 518 14.17 -2.13 3.76
CA ASP A 518 14.31 -0.72 4.11
C ASP A 518 15.15 -0.58 5.39
N ALA A 519 16.28 0.11 5.27
CA ALA A 519 17.17 0.40 6.38
C ALA A 519 16.51 1.31 7.43
N ASN A 520 15.47 2.06 7.06
CA ASN A 520 14.72 3.02 7.87
C ASN A 520 13.38 2.48 8.41
N ALA A 521 12.89 1.30 7.97
CA ALA A 521 11.68 0.68 8.54
C ALA A 521 11.95 -0.30 9.71
N SER A 522 11.17 -0.21 10.80
CA SER A 522 11.26 -1.10 11.97
C SER A 522 10.13 -2.15 11.96
N ILE A 523 10.07 -3.02 10.97
CA ILE A 523 8.86 -3.84 10.77
C ILE A 523 8.92 -5.20 11.48
N LEU A 524 7.93 -5.47 12.34
CA LEU A 524 7.70 -6.75 12.99
C LEU A 524 6.25 -7.19 12.67
N TYR A 525 6.08 -8.17 11.80
CA TYR A 525 4.78 -8.79 11.49
C TYR A 525 4.93 -10.31 11.42
N GLU A 526 3.80 -11.01 11.50
CA GLU A 526 3.73 -12.44 11.25
C GLU A 526 4.05 -12.72 9.78
N PRO A 527 5.07 -13.52 9.45
CA PRO A 527 5.31 -13.92 8.06
C PRO A 527 4.05 -14.55 7.46
N ALA A 528 3.66 -14.12 6.26
CA ALA A 528 2.54 -14.71 5.56
C ALA A 528 2.82 -16.18 5.20
N GLN A 529 1.77 -17.01 5.21
CA GLN A 529 1.86 -18.40 4.78
C GLN A 529 2.10 -18.54 3.29
N GLU A 530 1.41 -17.73 2.49
CA GLU A 530 1.67 -17.60 1.07
C GLU A 530 2.79 -16.57 0.87
N LEU A 531 3.84 -16.96 0.17
CA LEU A 531 4.99 -16.09 -0.11
C LEU A 531 4.63 -15.04 -1.16
N SER A 532 5.22 -13.85 -1.02
CA SER A 532 4.94 -12.73 -1.93
C SER A 532 5.36 -13.02 -3.38
N GLN A 533 4.55 -12.65 -4.36
CA GLN A 533 4.87 -12.81 -5.78
C GLN A 533 4.23 -11.72 -6.67
N PHE A 534 4.92 -11.34 -7.74
CA PHE A 534 4.35 -10.52 -8.82
C PHE A 534 3.95 -11.41 -9.99
N LYS A 535 2.72 -11.24 -10.48
CA LYS A 535 2.23 -12.05 -11.58
C LYS A 535 1.10 -11.45 -12.40
N ASP A 536 0.80 -12.06 -13.54
CA ASP A 536 -0.36 -11.67 -14.37
C ASP A 536 -0.31 -10.18 -14.73
N MET A 537 0.78 -9.75 -15.37
CA MET A 537 0.99 -8.36 -15.76
C MET A 537 1.30 -8.24 -17.25
N GLU A 538 0.84 -7.17 -17.88
CA GLU A 538 1.08 -6.88 -19.28
C GLU A 538 1.65 -5.47 -19.44
N ILE A 539 2.79 -5.37 -20.10
CA ILE A 539 3.42 -4.13 -20.54
C ILE A 539 3.23 -4.07 -22.06
N VAL A 540 2.43 -3.12 -22.55
CA VAL A 540 1.98 -3.11 -23.95
C VAL A 540 2.26 -1.75 -24.61
N ASN A 541 2.70 -1.74 -25.87
CA ASN A 541 2.85 -0.51 -26.67
C ASN A 541 3.56 0.64 -25.92
N THR A 542 4.66 0.32 -25.25
CA THR A 542 5.37 1.23 -24.35
C THR A 542 6.74 1.53 -24.95
N THR A 543 7.19 2.78 -24.82
CA THR A 543 8.47 3.24 -25.37
C THR A 543 9.39 3.71 -24.27
N VAL A 544 10.64 3.26 -24.29
CA VAL A 544 11.64 3.55 -23.28
C VAL A 544 12.90 4.05 -23.96
N ARG A 545 13.37 5.25 -23.61
CA ARG A 545 14.58 5.81 -24.20
C ARG A 545 15.44 6.59 -23.22
N ASN A 546 16.74 6.63 -23.53
CA ASN A 546 17.74 7.46 -22.85
C ASN A 546 17.85 7.22 -21.35
N GLN A 547 17.76 5.96 -20.90
CA GLN A 547 17.95 5.59 -19.50
C GLN A 547 19.26 6.20 -18.96
N GLY A 548 19.25 6.83 -17.78
CA GLY A 548 20.37 7.59 -17.21
C GLY A 548 21.56 6.76 -16.69
N GLY A 549 22.28 7.28 -15.69
CA GLY A 549 23.65 6.91 -15.31
C GLY A 549 23.82 5.81 -14.25
N SER A 550 22.75 5.12 -13.87
CA SER A 550 22.73 4.23 -12.70
C SER A 550 23.34 2.83 -12.92
N ASN A 551 23.74 2.42 -14.13
CA ASN A 551 24.16 1.04 -14.45
C ASN A 551 23.15 -0.06 -14.03
N LYS A 552 21.86 0.29 -13.95
CA LYS A 552 20.77 -0.62 -13.59
C LYS A 552 20.04 -1.12 -14.83
N GLN A 553 19.40 -2.29 -14.74
CA GLN A 553 18.85 -2.99 -15.90
C GLN A 553 17.55 -2.37 -16.42
N SER A 554 17.32 -2.47 -17.74
CA SER A 554 16.08 -1.98 -18.37
C SER A 554 14.84 -2.71 -17.86
N ILE A 555 14.99 -4.01 -17.61
CA ILE A 555 14.06 -4.87 -16.90
C ILE A 555 14.86 -5.63 -15.85
N LEU A 556 14.50 -5.46 -14.58
CA LEU A 556 15.08 -6.18 -13.46
C LEU A 556 14.03 -7.10 -12.83
N VAL A 557 14.25 -8.41 -12.92
CA VAL A 557 13.45 -9.42 -12.22
C VAL A 557 14.34 -10.14 -11.22
N SER A 558 13.96 -10.10 -9.96
CA SER A 558 14.61 -10.84 -8.88
C SER A 558 13.56 -11.45 -7.96
N GLY A 559 13.32 -12.75 -8.14
CA GLY A 559 12.60 -13.54 -7.14
C GLY A 559 13.41 -13.72 -5.86
N ASN A 560 13.12 -14.78 -5.11
CA ASN A 560 13.87 -15.12 -3.91
C ASN A 560 14.24 -16.60 -3.91
N LYS A 561 15.46 -16.93 -3.49
CA LYS A 561 16.00 -18.29 -3.34
C LYS A 561 16.21 -18.69 -1.87
N ASP A 562 16.31 -17.70 -0.97
CA ASP A 562 16.69 -17.89 0.42
C ASP A 562 15.59 -18.56 1.25
N VAL A 563 14.37 -18.62 0.70
CA VAL A 563 13.16 -19.19 1.32
C VAL A 563 12.42 -20.19 0.40
N GLY A 564 13.10 -20.70 -0.63
CA GLY A 564 12.52 -21.55 -1.69
C GLY A 564 12.68 -20.92 -3.08
N GLU A 565 12.31 -21.61 -4.17
CA GLU A 565 12.32 -21.03 -5.53
C GLU A 565 11.05 -20.19 -5.72
N VAL A 566 11.09 -18.92 -5.32
CA VAL A 566 9.96 -17.99 -5.47
C VAL A 566 10.10 -17.25 -6.79
N TYR A 567 9.21 -17.55 -7.72
CA TYR A 567 9.17 -16.96 -9.04
C TYR A 567 8.25 -15.74 -9.11
N HIS A 568 8.57 -14.81 -9.99
CA HIS A 568 7.60 -13.92 -10.59
C HIS A 568 7.06 -14.58 -11.85
N GLU A 569 5.76 -14.55 -12.09
CA GLU A 569 5.14 -15.42 -13.10
C GLU A 569 4.17 -14.72 -14.07
N ASN A 570 4.11 -15.18 -15.32
CA ASN A 570 3.14 -14.73 -16.32
C ASN A 570 3.13 -13.19 -16.53
N ILE A 571 4.30 -12.63 -16.85
CA ILE A 571 4.45 -11.21 -17.20
C ILE A 571 4.80 -11.08 -18.69
N THR A 572 4.01 -10.30 -19.42
CA THR A 572 4.14 -10.14 -20.88
C THR A 572 4.59 -8.73 -21.24
N PHE A 573 5.62 -8.62 -22.07
CA PHE A 573 6.01 -7.40 -22.78
C PHE A 573 5.60 -7.57 -24.24
N ARG A 574 4.76 -6.67 -24.75
CA ARG A 574 4.24 -6.70 -26.13
C ARG A 574 4.41 -5.33 -26.78
N ASP A 575 4.96 -5.29 -28.00
CA ASP A 575 5.12 -4.05 -28.76
C ASP A 575 5.93 -2.97 -28.00
N VAL A 576 6.97 -3.39 -27.28
CA VAL A 576 7.79 -2.51 -26.44
C VAL A 576 9.09 -2.14 -27.15
N LYS A 577 9.41 -0.86 -27.22
CA LYS A 577 10.65 -0.35 -27.83
C LYS A 577 11.60 0.20 -26.77
N PHE A 578 12.84 -0.25 -26.83
CA PHE A 578 13.93 0.22 -25.98
C PHE A 578 15.05 0.84 -26.83
N ASP A 579 15.44 2.07 -26.51
CA ASP A 579 16.60 2.72 -27.11
C ASP A 579 17.51 3.37 -26.06
N ASN A 580 18.82 3.25 -26.26
CA ASN A 580 19.82 3.81 -25.36
C ASN A 580 19.59 3.40 -23.88
N VAL A 581 19.45 2.10 -23.65
CA VAL A 581 19.16 1.48 -22.33
C VAL A 581 20.20 0.45 -21.92
N TYR A 582 20.18 0.01 -20.67
CA TYR A 582 20.98 -1.14 -20.23
C TYR A 582 20.27 -2.47 -20.56
N SER A 583 21.03 -3.56 -20.54
CA SER A 583 20.52 -4.93 -20.68
C SER A 583 19.47 -5.28 -19.61
N VAL A 584 18.69 -6.31 -19.90
CA VAL A 584 17.73 -6.98 -19.02
C VAL A 584 18.46 -7.95 -18.09
N ASN A 585 18.02 -8.04 -16.84
CA ASN A 585 18.45 -9.08 -15.90
C ASN A 585 17.24 -9.80 -15.30
N MET A 586 17.13 -11.10 -15.56
CA MET A 586 16.09 -11.96 -15.02
C MET A 586 16.68 -13.10 -14.19
N ASP A 587 16.25 -13.17 -12.93
CA ASP A 587 16.57 -14.24 -11.98
C ASP A 587 15.29 -14.68 -11.26
N TYR A 588 14.91 -15.95 -11.40
CA TYR A 588 13.61 -16.49 -10.96
C TYR A 588 12.39 -15.85 -11.65
N ALA A 589 12.46 -15.71 -12.98
CA ALA A 589 11.31 -15.41 -13.83
C ALA A 589 10.67 -16.70 -14.36
N LYS A 590 9.34 -16.76 -14.41
CA LYS A 590 8.60 -17.91 -14.95
C LYS A 590 7.51 -17.45 -15.92
N ASP A 591 7.41 -18.11 -17.07
CA ASP A 591 6.34 -17.83 -18.06
C ASP A 591 6.30 -16.37 -18.53
N PHE A 592 7.45 -15.69 -18.58
CA PHE A 592 7.55 -14.34 -19.15
C PHE A 592 7.53 -14.41 -20.68
N LYS A 593 6.87 -13.43 -21.31
CA LYS A 593 6.72 -13.38 -22.76
C LYS A 593 7.19 -12.04 -23.30
N PHE A 594 7.99 -12.07 -24.37
CA PHE A 594 8.47 -10.91 -25.09
C PHE A 594 8.04 -11.03 -26.55
N ILE A 595 7.06 -10.21 -26.97
CA ILE A 595 6.43 -10.29 -28.28
C ILE A 595 6.61 -8.94 -28.97
N ASN A 596 7.31 -8.93 -30.12
CA ASN A 596 7.66 -7.70 -30.84
C ASN A 596 8.38 -6.67 -29.94
N VAL A 597 9.42 -7.13 -29.23
CA VAL A 597 10.24 -6.28 -28.35
C VAL A 597 11.57 -5.93 -29.02
N SER A 598 11.84 -4.64 -29.19
CA SER A 598 13.03 -4.17 -29.91
C SER A 598 14.02 -3.43 -29.03
N PHE A 599 15.32 -3.68 -29.23
CA PHE A 599 16.42 -2.94 -28.61
C PHE A 599 17.33 -2.36 -29.69
N THR A 600 17.60 -1.04 -29.67
CA THR A 600 18.48 -0.41 -30.69
C THR A 600 19.88 -0.09 -30.15
N ASN A 601 20.00 0.60 -29.01
CA ASN A 601 21.29 0.93 -28.40
C ASN A 601 21.41 0.39 -26.98
N VAL A 602 21.90 -0.85 -26.83
CA VAL A 602 22.16 -1.43 -25.49
C VAL A 602 23.54 -0.99 -25.00
N LYS A 603 23.57 -0.28 -23.87
CA LYS A 603 24.76 0.39 -23.31
C LYS A 603 25.83 -0.56 -22.78
N ASP A 604 25.44 -1.77 -22.38
CA ASP A 604 26.32 -2.74 -21.75
C ASP A 604 26.21 -4.13 -22.42
N ASN A 605 26.78 -5.15 -21.77
CA ASN A 605 26.71 -6.55 -22.23
C ASN A 605 27.16 -6.79 -23.68
N GLY A 606 28.06 -5.94 -24.21
CA GLY A 606 28.51 -6.00 -25.61
C GLY A 606 27.39 -5.75 -26.63
N GLY A 607 26.32 -5.05 -26.25
CA GLY A 607 25.15 -4.80 -27.08
C GLY A 607 24.06 -5.87 -26.99
N ASN A 608 24.27 -6.96 -26.23
CA ASN A 608 23.26 -8.01 -26.06
C ASN A 608 22.23 -7.60 -24.98
N PRO A 609 20.92 -7.54 -25.29
CA PRO A 609 19.90 -7.16 -24.32
C PRO A 609 19.68 -8.17 -23.19
N TRP A 610 20.05 -9.45 -23.30
CA TRP A 610 19.58 -10.47 -22.36
C TRP A 610 20.64 -10.98 -21.38
N ARG A 611 20.33 -10.94 -20.07
CA ARG A 611 21.02 -11.68 -18.99
C ARG A 611 19.99 -12.48 -18.20
N ILE A 612 20.01 -13.80 -18.35
CA ILE A 612 18.95 -14.67 -17.81
C ILE A 612 19.58 -15.82 -17.04
N LYS A 613 19.03 -16.12 -15.86
CA LYS A 613 19.40 -17.27 -15.02
C LYS A 613 18.20 -17.73 -14.19
N ASN A 614 18.24 -18.97 -13.72
CA ASN A 614 17.24 -19.60 -12.85
C ASN A 614 15.77 -19.34 -13.28
N SER A 615 15.53 -19.21 -14.59
CA SER A 615 14.25 -18.82 -15.17
C SER A 615 13.77 -19.89 -16.14
N THR A 616 12.46 -19.97 -16.38
CA THR A 616 11.87 -21.06 -17.18
C THR A 616 10.57 -20.60 -17.86
N GLY A 617 10.19 -21.27 -18.96
CA GLY A 617 8.95 -20.98 -19.68
C GLY A 617 8.97 -19.65 -20.44
N LEU A 618 10.16 -19.14 -20.77
CA LEU A 618 10.30 -17.85 -21.44
C LEU A 618 9.93 -17.97 -22.92
N VAL A 619 9.21 -16.97 -23.44
CA VAL A 619 8.81 -16.89 -24.85
C VAL A 619 9.37 -15.62 -25.49
N PHE A 620 9.98 -15.76 -26.67
CA PHE A 620 10.50 -14.66 -27.47
C PHE A 620 9.96 -14.75 -28.90
N GLU A 621 9.15 -13.78 -29.30
CA GLU A 621 8.58 -13.65 -30.64
C GLU A 621 8.99 -12.30 -31.22
N ASP A 622 9.57 -12.28 -32.43
CA ASP A 622 10.03 -11.07 -33.13
C ASP A 622 10.84 -10.09 -32.25
N THR A 623 11.70 -10.65 -31.39
CA THR A 623 12.44 -9.90 -30.38
C THR A 623 13.92 -9.76 -30.74
N THR A 624 14.51 -8.59 -30.47
CA THR A 624 15.93 -8.34 -30.77
C THR A 624 16.84 -9.31 -30.01
N ALA A 625 17.70 -10.02 -30.75
CA ALA A 625 18.71 -10.94 -30.22
C ALA A 625 18.15 -11.99 -29.23
N ALA A 626 16.98 -12.56 -29.53
CA ALA A 626 16.36 -13.60 -28.71
C ALA A 626 17.37 -14.71 -28.30
N PRO A 627 17.42 -15.12 -27.02
CA PRO A 627 18.35 -16.16 -26.59
C PRO A 627 18.03 -17.50 -27.26
N GLU A 628 19.00 -18.08 -27.98
CA GLU A 628 18.83 -19.29 -28.81
C GLU A 628 18.38 -20.58 -28.08
N ASP A 629 18.33 -20.54 -26.75
CA ASP A 629 18.15 -21.69 -25.85
C ASP A 629 17.00 -21.46 -24.84
N ALA A 630 16.31 -20.32 -24.93
CA ALA A 630 15.32 -19.92 -23.93
C ALA A 630 14.11 -20.85 -23.81
N ASP A 631 13.73 -21.54 -24.90
CA ASP A 631 12.56 -22.41 -24.99
C ASP A 631 12.92 -23.92 -24.98
N GLN A 632 14.20 -24.26 -24.90
CA GLN A 632 14.69 -25.64 -24.99
C GLN A 632 15.08 -26.14 -23.61
N LYS A 633 14.48 -27.26 -23.19
CA LYS A 633 14.89 -27.97 -21.98
C LYS A 633 16.02 -28.94 -22.33
N PRO A 634 16.90 -29.29 -21.38
CA PRO A 634 17.80 -30.42 -21.54
C PRO A 634 17.03 -31.69 -21.91
N GLU A 635 17.71 -32.62 -22.59
CA GLU A 635 17.13 -33.89 -23.02
C GLU A 635 17.91 -35.07 -22.41
N TRP A 636 17.15 -36.07 -21.97
CA TRP A 636 17.69 -37.37 -21.51
C TRP A 636 17.61 -38.38 -22.66
N SER A 637 18.61 -39.26 -22.77
CA SER A 637 18.54 -40.39 -23.67
C SER A 637 17.46 -41.37 -23.20
N ASP A 638 16.80 -42.07 -24.12
CA ASP A 638 15.87 -43.17 -23.80
C ASP A 638 16.54 -44.30 -22.99
N THR A 639 17.87 -44.37 -23.01
CA THR A 639 18.67 -45.35 -22.24
C THR A 639 19.21 -44.80 -20.92
N SER A 640 18.97 -43.52 -20.62
CA SER A 640 19.49 -42.89 -19.40
C SER A 640 18.89 -43.58 -18.18
N ALA A 641 19.75 -44.02 -17.26
CA ALA A 641 19.37 -44.65 -16.02
C ALA A 641 20.17 -44.05 -14.86
N VAL A 642 19.54 -43.99 -13.68
CA VAL A 642 20.22 -43.70 -12.43
C VAL A 642 20.50 -45.02 -11.70
N GLN A 643 21.71 -45.16 -11.20
CA GLN A 643 22.14 -46.28 -10.37
C GLN A 643 22.26 -45.82 -8.92
N ALA A 644 21.94 -46.71 -7.99
CA ALA A 644 21.99 -46.44 -6.56
C ALA A 644 22.81 -47.51 -5.84
N LEU A 645 23.75 -47.09 -5.00
CA LEU A 645 24.53 -47.96 -4.13
C LEU A 645 24.34 -47.56 -2.67
N SER A 646 23.65 -48.40 -1.89
CA SER A 646 23.51 -48.22 -0.44
C SER A 646 24.84 -48.43 0.26
N SER A 647 25.12 -47.65 1.31
CA SER A 647 26.18 -47.98 2.28
C SER A 647 25.78 -49.19 3.14
N ALA A 648 26.77 -49.93 3.63
CA ALA A 648 26.56 -51.16 4.41
C ALA A 648 25.83 -50.91 5.75
N ASP A 649 25.93 -49.70 6.30
CA ASP A 649 25.18 -49.27 7.48
C ASP A 649 23.77 -48.78 7.16
N GLY A 650 23.40 -48.65 5.88
CA GLY A 650 22.11 -48.18 5.40
C GLY A 650 21.88 -46.67 5.55
N LYS A 651 22.87 -45.90 5.99
CA LYS A 651 22.70 -44.47 6.34
C LYS A 651 22.91 -43.51 5.17
N SER A 652 23.34 -44.02 4.02
CA SER A 652 23.54 -43.23 2.80
C SER A 652 23.36 -44.06 1.54
N VAL A 653 23.03 -43.38 0.43
CA VAL A 653 22.98 -43.95 -0.92
C VAL A 653 23.82 -43.07 -1.83
N THR A 654 24.73 -43.68 -2.61
CA THR A 654 25.43 -42.96 -3.68
C THR A 654 24.70 -43.20 -4.99
N LEU A 655 24.20 -42.11 -5.58
CA LEU A 655 23.58 -42.08 -6.89
C LEU A 655 24.63 -41.77 -7.96
N THR A 656 24.52 -42.42 -9.11
CA THR A 656 25.32 -42.15 -10.32
C THR A 656 24.44 -42.28 -11.56
N TRP A 657 24.58 -41.37 -12.52
CA TRP A 657 23.76 -41.36 -13.74
C TRP A 657 24.61 -40.97 -14.97
N GLU A 658 24.04 -41.14 -16.16
CA GLU A 658 24.60 -40.61 -17.40
C GLU A 658 24.14 -39.16 -17.58
N GLY A 659 25.00 -38.27 -18.10
CA GLY A 659 24.63 -36.86 -18.23
C GLY A 659 23.54 -36.62 -19.29
N ALA A 660 22.63 -35.69 -19.01
CA ALA A 660 21.72 -35.16 -20.01
C ALA A 660 22.47 -34.30 -21.04
N THR A 661 21.87 -34.07 -22.20
CA THR A 661 22.43 -33.21 -23.25
C THR A 661 21.58 -31.96 -23.42
N ASP A 662 22.24 -30.86 -23.74
CA ASP A 662 21.60 -29.58 -24.00
C ASP A 662 22.44 -28.78 -25.01
N LYS A 663 21.81 -27.88 -25.77
CA LYS A 663 22.45 -27.14 -26.86
C LYS A 663 23.49 -26.14 -26.37
N LYS A 664 23.29 -25.49 -25.22
CA LYS A 664 24.29 -24.62 -24.56
C LYS A 664 24.95 -25.30 -23.36
N GLY A 665 24.41 -26.43 -22.94
CA GLY A 665 25.00 -27.36 -22.00
C GLY A 665 24.27 -27.39 -20.67
N VAL A 666 24.33 -28.56 -20.03
CA VAL A 666 23.73 -28.80 -18.72
C VAL A 666 24.64 -28.23 -17.64
N ILE A 667 24.14 -27.30 -16.82
CA ILE A 667 24.91 -26.68 -15.73
C ILE A 667 24.82 -27.48 -14.43
N GLY A 668 23.85 -28.39 -14.33
CA GLY A 668 23.84 -29.44 -13.32
C GLY A 668 22.49 -30.14 -13.14
N TYR A 669 22.38 -30.85 -12.02
CA TYR A 669 21.29 -31.80 -11.78
C TYR A 669 20.63 -31.56 -10.42
N THR A 670 19.29 -31.59 -10.37
CA THR A 670 18.48 -31.58 -9.15
C THR A 670 18.09 -33.01 -8.78
N ILE A 671 18.28 -33.40 -7.52
CA ILE A 671 17.99 -34.74 -7.02
C ILE A 671 16.73 -34.66 -6.15
N TYR A 672 15.79 -35.56 -6.36
CA TYR A 672 14.60 -35.73 -5.55
C TYR A 672 14.68 -37.04 -4.77
N LYS A 673 14.16 -37.05 -3.55
CA LYS A 673 13.99 -38.22 -2.68
C LYS A 673 12.52 -38.31 -2.26
N ASP A 674 11.86 -39.40 -2.58
CA ASP A 674 10.43 -39.66 -2.29
C ASP A 674 9.53 -38.51 -2.78
N GLY A 675 9.83 -37.99 -3.98
CA GLY A 675 9.13 -36.85 -4.59
C GLY A 675 9.60 -35.46 -4.12
N GLU A 676 10.40 -35.36 -3.06
CA GLU A 676 10.87 -34.09 -2.48
C GLU A 676 12.28 -33.72 -2.94
N LYS A 677 12.54 -32.44 -3.27
CA LYS A 677 13.88 -31.96 -3.68
C LYS A 677 14.89 -32.08 -2.52
N LEU A 678 16.11 -32.58 -2.79
CA LEU A 678 17.19 -32.72 -1.80
C LEU A 678 18.11 -31.49 -1.72
N GLY A 679 18.20 -30.93 -0.51
CA GLY A 679 19.15 -29.88 -0.11
C GLY A 679 18.56 -28.48 -0.11
N SER A 680 18.84 -27.71 0.95
CA SER A 680 18.29 -26.36 1.15
C SER A 680 18.89 -25.26 0.26
N ASN A 681 20.02 -25.54 -0.40
CA ASN A 681 20.70 -24.61 -1.32
C ASN A 681 20.53 -25.02 -2.79
N PHE A 682 19.54 -25.85 -3.12
CA PHE A 682 19.35 -26.40 -4.46
C PHE A 682 20.61 -27.11 -4.92
N THR A 683 20.79 -28.38 -4.53
CA THR A 683 22.01 -29.11 -4.86
C THR A 683 22.09 -29.34 -6.38
N ILE A 684 22.49 -28.31 -7.14
CA ILE A 684 22.91 -28.41 -8.52
C ILE A 684 24.32 -28.96 -8.41
N THR A 685 24.40 -30.28 -8.37
CA THR A 685 25.69 -30.91 -8.61
C THR A 685 25.97 -30.76 -10.10
N ASN A 686 27.14 -30.22 -10.44
CA ASN A 686 27.67 -30.25 -11.80
C ASN A 686 28.33 -31.61 -12.14
N LYS A 687 28.18 -32.60 -11.24
CA LYS A 687 28.68 -33.96 -11.40
C LYS A 687 27.50 -34.91 -11.65
N THR A 688 27.75 -35.98 -12.37
CA THR A 688 26.78 -37.06 -12.59
C THR A 688 26.77 -38.10 -11.46
N SER A 689 27.04 -37.65 -10.24
CA SER A 689 27.00 -38.46 -9.03
C SER A 689 26.68 -37.60 -7.81
N TYR A 690 25.92 -38.16 -6.87
CA TYR A 690 25.55 -37.50 -5.63
C TYR A 690 25.39 -38.51 -4.48
N LYS A 691 25.97 -38.21 -3.31
CA LYS A 691 25.81 -39.04 -2.11
C LYS A 691 24.71 -38.47 -1.22
N VAL A 692 23.58 -39.15 -1.18
CA VAL A 692 22.47 -38.86 -0.27
C VAL A 692 22.80 -39.44 1.12
N THR A 693 22.80 -38.60 2.15
CA THR A 693 23.07 -38.99 3.55
C THR A 693 21.82 -38.77 4.42
N GLY A 694 21.81 -39.31 5.64
CA GLY A 694 20.66 -39.17 6.55
C GLY A 694 19.48 -40.05 6.13
N LEU A 695 19.79 -41.25 5.66
CA LEU A 695 18.80 -42.27 5.32
C LEU A 695 18.68 -43.27 6.48
N SER A 696 17.52 -43.91 6.60
CA SER A 696 17.32 -45.00 7.54
C SER A 696 17.71 -46.33 6.91
N PRO A 697 18.32 -47.26 7.66
CA PRO A 697 18.64 -48.60 7.16
C PRO A 697 17.38 -49.45 6.91
N ASN A 698 17.45 -50.41 5.99
CA ASN A 698 16.35 -51.32 5.62
C ASN A 698 15.02 -50.61 5.21
N LYS A 699 15.12 -49.40 4.66
CA LYS A 699 14.00 -48.57 4.22
C LYS A 699 14.09 -48.34 2.71
N GLU A 700 12.94 -48.36 2.04
CA GLU A 700 12.85 -48.06 0.61
C GLU A 700 12.78 -46.55 0.41
N TYR A 701 13.54 -46.07 -0.57
CA TYR A 701 13.56 -44.68 -1.03
C TYR A 701 13.45 -44.65 -2.55
N GLU A 702 12.68 -43.69 -3.05
CA GLU A 702 12.62 -43.36 -4.47
C GLU A 702 13.52 -42.15 -4.75
N PHE A 703 14.37 -42.25 -5.76
CA PHE A 703 15.23 -41.14 -6.19
C PHE A 703 14.97 -40.80 -7.65
N LYS A 704 14.89 -39.50 -7.96
CA LYS A 704 14.79 -38.97 -9.32
C LYS A 704 15.86 -37.92 -9.56
N VAL A 705 16.40 -37.86 -10.77
CA VAL A 705 17.39 -36.86 -11.16
C VAL A 705 16.86 -36.04 -12.32
N GLU A 706 16.88 -34.71 -12.22
CA GLU A 706 16.47 -33.81 -13.31
C GLU A 706 17.60 -32.86 -13.69
N ALA A 707 17.75 -32.60 -14.98
CA ALA A 707 18.80 -31.75 -15.52
C ALA A 707 18.31 -30.31 -15.67
N ALA A 708 19.24 -29.35 -15.53
CA ALA A 708 18.99 -27.93 -15.75
C ALA A 708 20.06 -27.30 -16.66
N ASP A 709 19.64 -26.37 -17.52
CA ASP A 709 20.53 -25.57 -18.38
C ASP A 709 20.91 -24.23 -17.73
N ALA A 710 21.72 -23.43 -18.44
CA ALA A 710 22.22 -22.14 -17.97
C ALA A 710 21.14 -21.06 -17.78
N ILE A 711 20.02 -21.18 -18.50
CA ILE A 711 18.88 -20.26 -18.42
C ILE A 711 18.02 -20.60 -17.19
N GLY A 712 17.94 -21.87 -16.84
CA GLY A 712 17.16 -22.42 -15.74
C GLY A 712 16.04 -23.38 -16.17
N ASN A 713 15.96 -23.74 -17.46
CA ASN A 713 14.99 -24.73 -17.92
C ASN A 713 15.30 -26.09 -17.30
N ARG A 714 14.25 -26.83 -16.90
CA ARG A 714 14.37 -28.12 -16.22
C ARG A 714 13.59 -29.21 -16.92
N THR A 715 14.19 -30.38 -17.04
CA THR A 715 13.50 -31.62 -17.44
C THR A 715 12.47 -32.00 -16.39
N SER A 716 11.33 -32.57 -16.78
CA SER A 716 10.36 -33.20 -15.86
C SER A 716 10.35 -34.73 -15.97
N ASN A 717 11.18 -35.29 -16.85
CA ASN A 717 11.18 -36.69 -17.30
C ASN A 717 12.54 -37.37 -17.04
N GLY A 718 13.32 -36.88 -16.09
CA GLY A 718 14.62 -37.46 -15.80
C GLY A 718 14.55 -38.85 -15.14
N PRO A 719 15.66 -39.62 -15.12
CA PRO A 719 15.67 -41.01 -14.69
C PRO A 719 15.40 -41.15 -13.18
N GLU A 720 14.72 -42.24 -12.84
CA GLU A 720 14.30 -42.58 -11.47
C GLU A 720 14.73 -44.00 -11.06
N ILE A 721 14.92 -44.23 -9.76
CA ILE A 721 15.22 -45.54 -9.17
C ILE A 721 14.65 -45.65 -7.77
N THR A 722 14.06 -46.82 -7.46
CA THR A 722 13.76 -47.21 -6.08
C THR A 722 14.89 -48.09 -5.55
N VAL A 723 15.42 -47.74 -4.39
CA VAL A 723 16.46 -48.52 -3.71
C VAL A 723 16.06 -48.77 -2.26
N LYS A 724 16.23 -50.01 -1.81
CA LYS A 724 16.14 -50.35 -0.41
C LYS A 724 17.52 -50.23 0.23
N THR A 725 17.65 -49.41 1.26
CA THR A 725 18.91 -49.29 2.00
C THR A 725 19.26 -50.61 2.70
N GLU A 726 20.55 -50.90 2.81
CA GLU A 726 21.06 -52.04 3.57
C GLU A 726 20.99 -51.75 5.09
N GLY A 727 21.59 -52.62 5.92
CA GLY A 727 21.66 -52.45 7.38
C GLY A 727 20.42 -52.95 8.14
N LYS A 728 20.43 -52.79 9.48
CA LYS A 728 19.33 -53.18 10.36
C LYS A 728 18.44 -51.97 10.64
N ALA A 729 17.13 -52.17 10.61
CA ALA A 729 16.16 -51.13 10.97
C ALA A 729 16.54 -50.50 12.32
N ASP A 730 16.54 -49.17 12.36
CA ASP A 730 16.83 -48.42 13.55
C ASP A 730 15.60 -48.36 14.47
N LEU A 731 15.83 -48.64 15.75
CA LEU A 731 14.85 -48.67 16.82
C LEU A 731 15.26 -47.78 18.00
N THR A 732 16.35 -47.02 17.86
CA THR A 732 16.89 -46.14 18.90
C THR A 732 16.14 -44.81 18.84
N PRO A 733 15.46 -44.38 19.90
CA PRO A 733 14.83 -43.06 19.91
C PRO A 733 15.85 -41.92 20.01
N PRO A 734 15.54 -40.72 19.50
CA PRO A 734 16.38 -39.54 19.65
C PRO A 734 16.85 -39.29 21.09
N ALA A 735 18.13 -38.97 21.26
CA ALA A 735 18.71 -38.54 22.52
C ALA A 735 18.62 -37.01 22.68
N LEU A 736 18.01 -36.56 23.78
CA LEU A 736 17.88 -35.14 24.10
C LEU A 736 19.16 -34.59 24.76
N PRO A 737 19.47 -33.28 24.57
CA PRO A 737 20.56 -32.62 25.26
C PRO A 737 20.30 -32.49 26.78
N GLU A 738 21.35 -32.28 27.59
CA GLU A 738 21.23 -32.15 29.06
C GLU A 738 20.30 -31.01 29.52
N ASN A 739 20.19 -29.92 28.73
CA ASN A 739 19.18 -28.89 28.93
C ASN A 739 18.14 -28.97 27.80
N THR A 740 16.91 -29.31 28.15
CA THR A 740 15.76 -29.48 27.24
C THR A 740 14.77 -28.32 27.33
N GLU A 741 15.16 -27.17 27.86
CA GLU A 741 14.30 -25.97 27.94
C GLU A 741 13.93 -25.47 26.54
N ILE A 742 12.62 -25.30 26.34
CA ILE A 742 12.05 -24.49 25.26
C ILE A 742 12.07 -23.03 25.72
N SER A 743 12.52 -22.13 24.86
CA SER A 743 12.70 -20.72 25.20
C SER A 743 12.26 -19.82 24.06
N GLU A 744 11.83 -18.60 24.37
CA GLU A 744 11.62 -17.57 23.35
C GLU A 744 12.98 -16.97 22.95
N PRO A 745 13.22 -16.72 21.65
CA PRO A 745 14.45 -16.07 21.22
C PRO A 745 14.48 -14.63 21.75
N LYS A 746 15.59 -14.28 22.39
CA LYS A 746 15.81 -12.94 22.94
C LYS A 746 16.66 -12.10 21.98
N LEU A 747 16.16 -10.94 21.57
CA LEU A 747 16.96 -9.91 20.93
C LEU A 747 17.66 -9.08 22.01
N LYS A 748 18.97 -8.89 21.90
CA LYS A 748 19.71 -7.96 22.76
C LYS A 748 19.83 -6.61 22.07
N ILE A 749 19.25 -5.59 22.69
CA ILE A 749 19.49 -4.19 22.33
C ILE A 749 20.67 -3.73 23.21
N PRO A 750 21.83 -3.39 22.61
CA PRO A 750 22.98 -2.95 23.38
C PRO A 750 22.70 -1.62 24.08
N ALA A 751 23.37 -1.38 25.20
CA ALA A 751 23.15 -0.16 26.01
C ALA A 751 23.31 1.14 25.22
N SER A 752 24.14 1.15 24.17
CA SER A 752 24.33 2.28 23.25
C SER A 752 23.07 2.70 22.53
N ASP A 753 22.13 1.77 22.36
CA ASP A 753 20.95 1.94 21.52
C ASP A 753 19.69 2.15 22.39
N THR A 754 19.86 2.22 23.71
CA THR A 754 18.77 2.42 24.69
C THR A 754 18.84 3.79 25.35
N PHE A 755 17.70 4.46 25.52
CA PHE A 755 17.64 5.78 26.18
C PHE A 755 18.06 5.78 27.65
N ASN A 756 17.96 4.65 28.35
CA ASN A 756 18.38 4.57 29.75
C ASN A 756 19.86 4.16 29.91
N GLY A 757 20.59 3.92 28.82
CA GLY A 757 21.97 3.47 28.83
C GLY A 757 22.18 2.07 29.42
N LYS A 758 21.19 1.18 29.32
CA LYS A 758 21.26 -0.21 29.82
C LYS A 758 20.90 -1.19 28.71
N GLU A 759 21.64 -2.28 28.60
CA GLU A 759 21.28 -3.37 27.69
C GLU A 759 19.86 -3.86 27.99
N ALA A 760 19.07 -4.09 26.94
CA ALA A 760 17.72 -4.62 27.03
C ALA A 760 17.62 -5.96 26.28
N GLU A 761 16.96 -6.94 26.90
CA GLU A 761 16.55 -8.17 26.22
C GLU A 761 15.07 -8.03 25.83
N VAL A 762 14.77 -8.09 24.53
CA VAL A 762 13.40 -8.05 24.03
C VAL A 762 13.01 -9.42 23.48
N VAL A 763 11.81 -9.84 23.86
CA VAL A 763 11.17 -11.07 23.42
C VAL A 763 9.90 -10.67 22.67
N TYR A 764 9.63 -11.26 21.51
CA TYR A 764 8.52 -10.82 20.66
C TYR A 764 7.57 -11.98 20.31
N PRO A 765 6.53 -12.25 21.11
CA PRO A 765 5.29 -12.78 20.56
C PRO A 765 4.57 -11.63 19.83
N GLY A 766 4.12 -11.89 18.61
CA GLY A 766 3.19 -10.99 17.94
C GLY A 766 1.77 -11.16 18.45
N PHE A 767 0.85 -10.42 17.84
CA PHE A 767 -0.59 -10.56 18.11
C PHE A 767 -1.10 -11.95 17.75
N THR A 768 -0.59 -12.54 16.67
CA THR A 768 -1.09 -13.80 16.10
C THR A 768 0.02 -14.85 15.93
N TRP A 769 1.19 -14.63 16.52
CA TRP A 769 2.34 -15.52 16.35
C TRP A 769 3.32 -15.44 17.51
N ALA A 770 4.21 -16.43 17.61
CA ALA A 770 5.32 -16.43 18.56
C ALA A 770 6.48 -17.26 18.04
N SER A 771 7.72 -16.83 18.26
CA SER A 771 8.89 -17.63 17.94
C SER A 771 9.42 -18.36 19.17
N ILE A 772 9.85 -19.60 18.98
CA ILE A 772 10.45 -20.44 20.02
C ILE A 772 11.73 -21.10 19.51
N ALA A 773 12.62 -21.44 20.44
CA ALA A 773 13.89 -22.12 20.18
C ALA A 773 14.20 -23.13 21.28
N TRP A 774 14.91 -24.19 20.90
CA TRP A 774 15.37 -25.25 21.80
C TRP A 774 16.76 -25.74 21.37
N LYS A 775 17.43 -26.51 22.24
CA LYS A 775 18.69 -27.17 21.86
C LYS A 775 18.40 -28.40 21.01
N ALA A 776 19.11 -28.56 19.89
CA ALA A 776 18.92 -29.68 18.98
C ALA A 776 19.18 -31.04 19.67
N ALA A 777 18.32 -32.02 19.39
CA ALA A 777 18.51 -33.41 19.74
C ALA A 777 19.58 -34.05 18.86
N SER A 778 20.07 -35.22 19.27
CA SER A 778 21.01 -36.03 18.50
C SER A 778 20.52 -37.46 18.41
N ASP A 779 20.84 -38.13 17.32
CA ASP A 779 20.47 -39.51 17.08
C ASP A 779 21.54 -40.22 16.23
N ASP A 780 21.61 -41.55 16.26
CA ASP A 780 22.63 -42.30 15.55
C ASP A 780 22.38 -42.37 14.03
N VAL A 781 21.14 -42.29 13.55
CA VAL A 781 20.81 -42.11 12.12
C VAL A 781 20.57 -40.64 11.75
N GLY A 782 20.39 -39.79 12.77
CA GLY A 782 20.20 -38.36 12.64
C GLY A 782 18.74 -37.93 12.83
N ILE A 783 18.57 -36.64 13.13
CA ILE A 783 17.25 -36.05 13.39
C ILE A 783 16.58 -35.67 12.06
N ALA A 784 15.38 -36.20 11.82
CA ALA A 784 14.54 -35.77 10.70
C ALA A 784 13.90 -34.41 10.97
N GLY A 785 13.54 -34.12 12.23
CA GLY A 785 13.00 -32.84 12.65
C GLY A 785 12.29 -32.91 14.00
N TYR A 786 11.37 -31.97 14.22
CA TYR A 786 10.67 -31.78 15.49
C TYR A 786 9.19 -31.50 15.24
N ASN A 787 8.31 -32.25 15.89
CA ASN A 787 6.89 -31.90 16.00
C ASN A 787 6.75 -30.81 17.06
N VAL A 788 6.07 -29.71 16.74
CA VAL A 788 5.77 -28.63 17.68
C VAL A 788 4.27 -28.59 17.94
N TYR A 789 3.88 -28.59 19.20
CA TYR A 789 2.49 -28.58 19.64
C TYR A 789 2.19 -27.29 20.41
N ALA A 790 0.95 -26.82 20.31
CA ALA A 790 0.41 -25.77 21.17
C ALA A 790 -0.92 -26.23 21.74
N ASN A 791 -1.04 -26.24 23.07
CA ASN A 791 -2.19 -26.79 23.80
C ASN A 791 -2.53 -28.23 23.34
N GLY A 792 -1.51 -29.07 23.13
CA GLY A 792 -1.64 -30.46 22.67
C GLY A 792 -2.01 -30.65 21.19
N LYS A 793 -2.24 -29.58 20.42
CA LYS A 793 -2.49 -29.66 18.96
C LYS A 793 -1.19 -29.50 18.19
N LEU A 794 -0.89 -30.43 17.27
CA LEU A 794 0.25 -30.31 16.35
C LEU A 794 0.11 -29.04 15.51
N ARG A 795 1.10 -28.14 15.60
CA ARG A 795 1.16 -26.88 14.87
C ARG A 795 2.06 -26.97 13.65
N GLY A 796 3.08 -27.82 13.68
CA GLY A 796 3.94 -28.05 12.53
C GLY A 796 5.08 -29.02 12.81
N PHE A 797 5.80 -29.36 11.75
CA PHE A 797 7.04 -30.13 11.77
C PHE A 797 8.17 -29.28 11.19
N VAL A 798 9.30 -29.19 11.90
CA VAL A 798 10.44 -28.34 11.48
C VAL A 798 11.75 -29.10 11.58
N THR A 799 12.68 -28.83 10.65
CA THR A 799 14.00 -29.49 10.61
C THR A 799 15.07 -28.77 11.42
N SER A 800 14.81 -27.52 11.82
CA SER A 800 15.69 -26.70 12.66
C SER A 800 15.24 -26.69 14.12
N SER A 801 16.13 -26.33 15.06
CA SER A 801 15.80 -26.25 16.49
C SER A 801 15.16 -24.91 16.91
N LYS A 802 14.35 -24.35 16.01
CA LYS A 802 13.55 -23.14 16.20
C LYS A 802 12.28 -23.23 15.37
N TYR A 803 11.21 -22.59 15.82
CA TYR A 803 9.92 -22.57 15.14
C TYR A 803 9.14 -21.30 15.42
N THR A 804 8.46 -20.77 14.41
CA THR A 804 7.51 -19.66 14.59
C THR A 804 6.10 -20.22 14.54
N LEU A 805 5.42 -20.23 15.68
CA LEU A 805 4.00 -20.49 15.77
C LEU A 805 3.25 -19.34 15.11
N THR A 806 2.38 -19.66 14.16
CA THR A 806 1.54 -18.73 13.41
C THR A 806 0.06 -19.01 13.68
N GLN A 807 -0.86 -18.13 13.28
CA GLN A 807 -2.30 -18.26 13.47
C GLN A 807 -2.70 -18.56 14.93
N LEU A 808 -2.05 -17.87 15.85
CA LEU A 808 -2.44 -17.83 17.25
C LEU A 808 -3.55 -16.80 17.43
N GLU A 809 -4.42 -17.02 18.40
CA GLU A 809 -5.42 -16.07 18.82
C GLU A 809 -4.75 -14.97 19.65
N PRO A 810 -5.02 -13.68 19.37
CA PRO A 810 -4.52 -12.59 20.19
C PRO A 810 -4.95 -12.66 21.67
N GLY A 811 -4.10 -12.18 22.58
CA GLY A 811 -4.35 -12.15 24.02
C GLY A 811 -4.59 -13.53 24.66
N THR A 812 -4.06 -14.60 24.06
CA THR A 812 -4.32 -15.98 24.45
C THR A 812 -3.05 -16.65 24.94
N LYS A 813 -3.18 -17.41 26.03
CA LYS A 813 -2.10 -18.25 26.56
C LYS A 813 -2.01 -19.59 25.82
N TYR A 814 -0.80 -19.98 25.47
CA TYR A 814 -0.48 -21.26 24.84
C TYR A 814 0.61 -21.98 25.63
N ASP A 815 0.40 -23.27 25.88
CA ASP A 815 1.40 -24.19 26.39
C ASP A 815 2.06 -24.91 25.22
N ILE A 816 3.37 -24.71 25.05
CA ILE A 816 4.14 -25.16 23.90
C ILE A 816 4.99 -26.37 24.26
N GLU A 817 4.90 -27.42 23.43
CA GLU A 817 5.63 -28.67 23.59
C GLU A 817 6.37 -29.03 22.29
N VAL A 818 7.51 -29.72 22.40
CA VAL A 818 8.34 -30.14 21.26
C VAL A 818 8.66 -31.63 21.37
N GLU A 819 8.60 -32.37 20.26
CA GLU A 819 8.96 -33.79 20.17
C GLU A 819 9.98 -33.99 19.04
N ALA A 820 11.18 -34.49 19.37
CA ALA A 820 12.19 -34.84 18.37
C ALA A 820 11.79 -36.11 17.61
N VAL A 821 12.05 -36.15 16.32
CA VAL A 821 11.80 -37.28 15.42
C VAL A 821 13.06 -37.59 14.63
N ASP A 822 13.53 -38.83 14.64
CA ASP A 822 14.63 -39.29 13.77
C ASP A 822 14.16 -39.66 12.35
N PHE A 823 15.09 -40.04 11.47
CA PHE A 823 14.76 -40.50 10.11
C PHE A 823 13.99 -41.83 10.05
N ALA A 824 14.13 -42.68 11.08
CA ALA A 824 13.42 -43.95 11.21
C ALA A 824 11.98 -43.77 11.70
N GLY A 825 11.64 -42.60 12.24
CA GLY A 825 10.34 -42.25 12.79
C GLY A 825 10.21 -42.51 14.30
N ASN A 826 11.31 -42.83 15.01
CA ASN A 826 11.26 -42.89 16.46
C ASN A 826 11.21 -41.47 17.04
N LYS A 827 10.57 -41.35 18.21
CA LYS A 827 10.18 -40.06 18.79
C LYS A 827 10.60 -39.94 20.24
N THR A 828 11.04 -38.75 20.63
CA THR A 828 11.35 -38.41 22.03
C THR A 828 10.78 -37.03 22.38
N PRO A 829 9.78 -36.92 23.28
CA PRO A 829 9.24 -35.64 23.72
C PRO A 829 10.24 -34.89 24.61
N TYR A 830 10.35 -33.56 24.44
CA TYR A 830 11.08 -32.71 25.36
C TYR A 830 10.35 -32.68 26.70
N ASN A 831 11.11 -32.72 27.81
CA ASN A 831 10.54 -32.77 29.16
C ASN A 831 10.24 -31.39 29.76
N SER A 832 10.24 -30.34 28.94
CA SER A 832 9.84 -28.99 29.33
C SER A 832 8.68 -28.51 28.45
N SER A 833 7.85 -27.62 28.99
CA SER A 833 6.88 -26.84 28.22
C SER A 833 7.15 -25.36 28.43
N LEU A 834 6.70 -24.53 27.49
CA LEU A 834 6.81 -23.08 27.54
C LEU A 834 5.41 -22.47 27.47
N GLU A 835 5.01 -21.75 28.52
CA GLU A 835 3.81 -20.91 28.48
C GLU A 835 4.16 -19.59 27.79
N ILE A 836 3.48 -19.28 26.69
CA ILE A 836 3.54 -17.99 26.01
C ILE A 836 2.16 -17.33 26.03
N GLU A 837 2.11 -16.00 26.07
CA GLU A 837 0.87 -15.23 25.91
C GLU A 837 1.04 -14.29 24.71
N THR A 838 0.17 -14.44 23.71
CA THR A 838 0.17 -13.53 22.55
C THR A 838 -0.26 -12.13 22.98
N ALA A 839 0.22 -11.12 22.25
CA ALA A 839 -0.17 -9.74 22.53
C ALA A 839 -1.71 -9.58 22.38
N VAL A 840 -2.33 -8.87 23.33
CA VAL A 840 -3.76 -8.54 23.27
C VAL A 840 -3.98 -7.65 22.04
N PRO A 841 -4.96 -7.94 21.17
CA PRO A 841 -5.18 -7.15 19.97
C PRO A 841 -5.61 -5.75 20.37
N TYR A 842 -5.26 -4.75 19.57
CA TYR A 842 -5.86 -3.44 19.75
C TYR A 842 -7.37 -3.56 19.63
N ALA A 843 -8.12 -2.89 20.50
CA ALA A 843 -9.57 -2.82 20.39
C ALA A 843 -9.96 -2.34 18.98
N ILE A 844 -10.66 -3.17 18.22
CA ILE A 844 -11.04 -2.86 16.83
C ILE A 844 -12.44 -2.27 16.84
N GLY A 845 -12.61 -1.19 16.07
CA GLY A 845 -13.88 -0.54 15.82
C GLY A 845 -14.21 0.51 16.87
N ALA A 846 -15.00 1.49 16.45
CA ALA A 846 -15.54 2.47 17.35
C ALA A 846 -16.71 1.90 18.18
N PRO A 847 -17.09 2.51 19.31
CA PRO A 847 -18.30 2.10 20.02
C PRO A 847 -19.54 2.20 19.12
N THR A 848 -20.55 1.38 19.38
CA THR A 848 -21.79 1.31 18.61
C THR A 848 -22.99 1.37 19.55
N PHE A 849 -24.11 1.89 19.07
CA PHE A 849 -25.32 2.06 19.87
C PHE A 849 -26.41 1.07 19.43
N ASP A 850 -27.05 0.44 20.40
CA ASP A 850 -28.30 -0.29 20.19
C ASP A 850 -29.47 0.67 20.49
N GLY A 851 -30.05 1.36 19.50
CA GLY A 851 -31.23 2.23 19.67
C GLY A 851 -31.02 3.70 19.26
N GLY A 852 -31.98 4.56 19.62
CA GLY A 852 -32.04 5.97 19.21
C GLY A 852 -31.77 6.98 20.33
N LEU A 853 -31.84 8.27 19.99
CA LEU A 853 -31.66 9.38 20.91
C LEU A 853 -33.03 9.91 21.32
N ASN A 854 -33.36 9.88 22.62
CA ASN A 854 -34.58 10.48 23.13
C ASN A 854 -34.30 11.93 23.53
N ALA A 855 -35.14 12.86 23.07
CA ALA A 855 -35.03 14.28 23.38
C ALA A 855 -36.34 14.85 23.92
N ALA A 856 -36.28 15.49 25.09
CA ALA A 856 -37.44 16.11 25.75
C ALA A 856 -37.20 17.60 25.99
N ILE A 857 -38.13 18.45 25.52
CA ILE A 857 -38.06 19.90 25.74
C ILE A 857 -38.33 20.22 27.21
N GLY A 858 -37.44 20.98 27.84
CA GLY A 858 -37.59 21.44 29.21
C GLY A 858 -38.73 22.42 29.39
N LYS A 859 -39.25 22.53 30.63
CA LYS A 859 -40.39 23.41 30.97
C LYS A 859 -40.11 24.91 30.72
N ASP A 860 -38.84 25.31 30.65
CA ASP A 860 -38.41 26.67 30.32
C ASP A 860 -38.51 27.00 28.82
N GLY A 861 -38.72 26.00 27.97
CA GLY A 861 -38.69 26.11 26.52
C GLY A 861 -37.34 26.55 25.96
N LYS A 862 -36.26 26.45 26.74
CA LYS A 862 -34.89 26.88 26.39
C LYS A 862 -33.84 25.79 26.67
N SER A 863 -34.29 24.63 27.14
CA SER A 863 -33.46 23.46 27.36
C SER A 863 -34.05 22.22 26.69
N VAL A 864 -33.19 21.25 26.37
CA VAL A 864 -33.56 19.92 25.88
C VAL A 864 -32.78 18.88 26.68
N SER A 865 -33.48 17.98 27.36
CA SER A 865 -32.89 16.84 28.04
C SER A 865 -32.80 15.67 27.07
N LEU A 866 -31.59 15.16 26.87
CA LEU A 866 -31.25 14.05 26.00
C LEU A 866 -30.98 12.79 26.84
N SER A 867 -31.39 11.63 26.32
CA SER A 867 -31.02 10.32 26.88
C SER A 867 -30.89 9.27 25.78
N TRP A 868 -29.96 8.35 25.94
CA TRP A 868 -29.64 7.31 24.96
C TRP A 868 -29.29 5.99 25.66
N ASN A 869 -29.22 4.92 24.89
CA ASN A 869 -28.76 3.63 25.40
C ASN A 869 -27.23 3.61 25.50
N GLU A 870 -26.71 2.88 26.48
CA GLU A 870 -25.26 2.70 26.64
C GLU A 870 -24.65 2.10 25.36
N ALA A 871 -23.56 2.72 24.88
CA ALA A 871 -22.85 2.21 23.72
C ALA A 871 -22.02 0.98 24.11
N LYS A 872 -21.79 0.10 23.14
CA LYS A 872 -20.96 -1.11 23.31
C LYS A 872 -19.81 -1.08 22.34
N ALA A 873 -18.69 -1.63 22.75
CA ALA A 873 -17.50 -1.65 21.95
C ALA A 873 -16.76 -2.99 22.08
N THR A 874 -16.13 -3.43 20.99
CA THR A 874 -15.34 -4.67 20.99
C THR A 874 -14.02 -4.45 21.70
N ASN A 875 -13.76 -5.20 22.77
CA ASN A 875 -12.49 -5.21 23.49
C ASN A 875 -12.01 -3.83 24.01
N GLN A 876 -12.93 -2.88 24.25
CA GLN A 876 -12.64 -1.60 24.91
C GLN A 876 -13.76 -1.18 25.86
N GLU A 877 -13.38 -0.43 26.88
CA GLU A 877 -14.30 0.21 27.81
C GLU A 877 -14.89 1.46 27.13
N VAL A 878 -16.21 1.65 27.17
CA VAL A 878 -16.82 2.93 26.80
C VAL A 878 -16.70 3.86 28.00
N ILE A 879 -15.88 4.91 27.88
CA ILE A 879 -15.53 5.80 28.99
C ILE A 879 -16.40 7.06 29.05
N GLY A 880 -17.23 7.32 28.04
CA GLY A 880 -18.21 8.39 28.04
C GLY A 880 -18.67 8.82 26.65
N TYR A 881 -19.22 10.03 26.56
CA TYR A 881 -20.00 10.49 25.42
C TYR A 881 -19.77 11.97 25.08
N ARG A 882 -19.82 12.28 23.78
CA ARG A 882 -19.92 13.64 23.23
C ARG A 882 -21.34 13.91 22.78
N VAL A 883 -21.83 15.09 23.10
CA VAL A 883 -23.11 15.59 22.62
C VAL A 883 -22.83 16.71 21.63
N TYR A 884 -23.46 16.62 20.46
CA TYR A 884 -23.41 17.63 19.41
C TYR A 884 -24.74 18.35 19.31
N VAL A 885 -24.69 19.64 19.01
CA VAL A 885 -25.85 20.49 18.69
C VAL A 885 -25.59 21.15 17.34
N ASN A 886 -26.42 20.86 16.33
CA ASN A 886 -26.23 21.35 14.96
C ASN A 886 -24.84 21.01 14.40
N GLY A 887 -24.33 19.82 14.72
CA GLY A 887 -22.98 19.38 14.31
C GLY A 887 -21.83 19.93 15.14
N GLN A 888 -22.10 20.81 16.13
CA GLN A 888 -21.09 21.38 17.02
C GLN A 888 -20.97 20.60 18.32
N PRO A 889 -19.78 20.13 18.74
CA PRO A 889 -19.61 19.43 20.01
C PRO A 889 -19.82 20.38 21.19
N ILE A 890 -20.48 19.90 22.25
CA ILE A 890 -20.51 20.56 23.55
C ILE A 890 -19.29 20.11 24.34
N LEU A 891 -18.39 21.03 24.61
CA LEU A 891 -17.13 20.77 25.31
C LEU A 891 -17.17 21.27 26.76
N PRO A 892 -16.42 20.64 27.68
CA PRO A 892 -16.06 21.25 28.95
C PRO A 892 -15.39 22.61 28.75
N GLU A 893 -15.55 23.52 29.72
CA GLU A 893 -14.91 24.83 29.67
C GLU A 893 -13.38 24.68 29.61
N GLY A 894 -12.76 25.23 28.55
CA GLY A 894 -11.32 25.16 28.31
C GLY A 894 -10.83 23.92 27.54
N ALA A 895 -11.71 22.99 27.16
CA ALA A 895 -11.33 21.84 26.34
C ALA A 895 -11.16 22.21 24.86
N GLU A 896 -10.16 21.60 24.21
CA GLU A 896 -9.94 21.71 22.77
C GLU A 896 -10.55 20.50 22.04
N PHE A 897 -11.11 20.71 20.86
CA PHE A 897 -11.76 19.65 20.09
C PHE A 897 -10.84 19.06 19.04
N THR A 898 -10.63 17.75 19.10
CA THR A 898 -10.26 16.93 17.94
C THR A 898 -11.14 15.67 17.92
N PRO A 899 -11.48 15.12 16.74
CA PRO A 899 -12.30 13.90 16.60
C PRO A 899 -11.74 12.64 17.28
N ILE A 900 -10.53 12.71 17.84
CA ILE A 900 -9.76 11.56 18.34
C ILE A 900 -9.25 11.72 19.77
N ASN A 901 -9.33 12.92 20.36
CA ASN A 901 -8.90 13.13 21.75
C ASN A 901 -9.91 12.52 22.74
N ALA A 902 -9.57 12.47 24.03
CA ALA A 902 -10.41 11.86 25.05
C ALA A 902 -11.47 12.82 25.64
N GLU A 903 -11.63 14.04 25.10
CA GLU A 903 -12.53 15.04 25.69
C GLU A 903 -13.99 14.62 25.54
N MET A 904 -14.78 14.72 26.60
CA MET A 904 -16.17 14.22 26.65
C MET A 904 -17.12 15.29 27.19
N THR A 905 -18.37 15.28 26.73
CA THR A 905 -19.43 16.11 27.31
C THR A 905 -19.92 15.53 28.64
N THR A 906 -20.02 14.20 28.73
CA THR A 906 -20.49 13.49 29.92
C THR A 906 -20.06 12.02 29.90
N ASP A 907 -19.87 11.41 31.07
CA ASP A 907 -19.72 9.96 31.25
C ASP A 907 -21.07 9.23 31.42
N LEU A 908 -22.18 9.97 31.48
CA LEU A 908 -23.52 9.45 31.65
C LEU A 908 -24.24 9.25 30.32
N THR A 909 -25.27 8.41 30.32
CA THR A 909 -26.16 8.18 29.17
C THR A 909 -27.27 9.23 29.02
N ASN A 910 -27.09 10.40 29.62
CA ASN A 910 -28.01 11.52 29.54
C ASN A 910 -27.28 12.85 29.68
N TYR A 911 -27.82 13.90 29.08
CA TYR A 911 -27.28 15.26 29.15
C TYR A 911 -28.37 16.29 28.90
N THR A 912 -28.34 17.44 29.59
CA THR A 912 -29.28 18.54 29.33
C THR A 912 -28.59 19.71 28.66
N VAL A 913 -28.97 19.98 27.42
CA VAL A 913 -28.53 21.15 26.66
C VAL A 913 -29.36 22.35 27.10
N THR A 914 -28.71 23.47 27.43
CA THR A 914 -29.36 24.71 27.90
C THR A 914 -29.04 25.89 26.98
N GLY A 915 -29.73 27.03 27.16
CA GLY A 915 -29.45 28.26 26.41
C GLY A 915 -30.00 28.28 24.98
N LEU A 916 -30.88 27.36 24.60
CA LEU A 916 -31.45 27.25 23.26
C LEU A 916 -32.51 28.33 23.01
N LYS A 917 -32.63 28.76 21.74
CA LYS A 917 -33.60 29.78 21.32
C LYS A 917 -34.93 29.14 20.93
N GLN A 918 -36.03 29.68 21.44
CA GLN A 918 -37.38 29.26 21.03
C GLN A 918 -37.62 29.57 19.55
N GLY A 919 -38.39 28.72 18.88
CA GLY A 919 -38.72 28.85 17.46
C GLY A 919 -37.67 28.33 16.49
N GLN A 920 -36.56 27.78 16.98
CA GLN A 920 -35.48 27.23 16.17
C GLN A 920 -35.51 25.70 16.17
N LYS A 921 -35.14 25.11 15.03
CA LYS A 921 -34.89 23.67 14.89
C LYS A 921 -33.44 23.37 15.26
N TYR A 922 -33.24 22.37 16.11
CA TYR A 922 -31.92 21.89 16.52
C TYR A 922 -31.78 20.40 16.20
N THR A 923 -30.64 20.01 15.65
CA THR A 923 -30.25 18.61 15.53
C THR A 923 -29.32 18.25 16.68
N PHE A 924 -29.51 17.08 17.27
CA PHE A 924 -28.65 16.55 18.30
C PHE A 924 -28.06 15.24 17.81
N LYS A 925 -26.78 15.01 18.11
CA LYS A 925 -26.09 13.74 17.87
C LYS A 925 -25.30 13.40 19.13
N VAL A 926 -25.24 12.12 19.45
CA VAL A 926 -24.33 11.64 20.50
C VAL A 926 -23.24 10.81 19.84
N GLU A 927 -22.03 10.84 20.37
CA GLU A 927 -20.98 9.87 20.04
C GLU A 927 -20.44 9.28 21.34
N ALA A 928 -20.03 8.02 21.30
CA ALA A 928 -19.41 7.35 22.43
C ALA A 928 -17.92 7.19 22.20
N VAL A 929 -17.12 7.32 23.26
CA VAL A 929 -15.68 7.05 23.23
C VAL A 929 -15.35 5.73 23.91
N GLY A 930 -14.67 4.88 23.16
CA GLY A 930 -14.01 3.69 23.65
C GLY A 930 -12.58 4.01 24.03
N ARG A 931 -12.10 3.41 25.13
CA ARG A 931 -10.70 3.42 25.54
C ARG A 931 -10.13 2.02 25.44
N GLY A 932 -9.26 1.82 24.46
CA GLY A 932 -8.50 0.61 24.27
C GLY A 932 -7.08 0.72 24.83
N ILE A 933 -6.47 -0.42 25.11
CA ILE A 933 -5.05 -0.51 25.43
C ILE A 933 -4.30 -0.88 24.14
N LYS A 934 -3.23 -0.14 23.82
CA LYS A 934 -2.25 -0.51 22.81
C LYS A 934 -0.89 -0.78 23.44
N PHE A 935 -0.05 -1.46 22.68
CA PHE A 935 1.36 -1.65 22.99
C PHE A 935 2.18 -0.94 21.92
N SER A 936 3.07 -0.04 22.35
CA SER A 936 3.89 0.80 21.48
C SER A 936 5.37 0.55 21.73
N LYS A 937 6.22 0.70 20.69
CA LYS A 937 7.68 0.56 20.80
C LYS A 937 8.38 1.74 21.52
N ARG A 938 7.67 2.51 22.36
CA ARG A 938 8.27 3.56 23.18
C ARG A 938 9.14 2.90 24.25
N GLU A 939 10.44 2.82 24.04
CA GLU A 939 11.38 2.17 24.96
C GLU A 939 11.63 3.04 26.21
N ARG A 940 10.67 3.03 27.16
CA ARG A 940 10.91 3.49 28.53
C ARG A 940 11.00 2.29 29.47
N LEU A 941 12.23 1.82 29.68
CA LEU A 941 12.62 0.64 30.47
C LEU A 941 12.18 0.64 31.96
N ALA A 942 11.38 1.62 32.41
CA ALA A 942 10.79 1.65 33.75
C ALA A 942 9.38 1.04 33.83
N ASP A 943 8.61 1.00 32.72
CA ASP A 943 7.18 0.60 32.68
C ASP A 943 6.88 -0.57 31.71
N VAL A 944 7.91 -1.35 31.37
CA VAL A 944 7.87 -2.40 30.34
C VAL A 944 7.19 -3.68 30.87
N ILE A 945 6.23 -4.22 30.11
CA ILE A 945 5.66 -5.57 30.31
C ILE A 945 6.60 -6.66 29.74
N PRO A 946 6.38 -7.97 29.99
CA PRO A 946 7.05 -8.99 29.19
C PRO A 946 6.81 -8.64 27.71
N ASN A 947 7.90 -8.53 26.93
CA ASN A 947 7.95 -8.16 25.50
C ASN A 947 8.46 -6.74 25.12
N GLY A 948 9.00 -5.95 26.04
CA GLY A 948 9.70 -4.69 25.66
C GLY A 948 8.80 -3.50 25.27
N LEU A 949 7.49 -3.71 25.10
CA LEU A 949 6.54 -2.69 24.66
C LEU A 949 5.93 -1.91 25.83
N LEU A 950 5.66 -0.61 25.60
CA LEU A 950 4.95 0.25 26.53
C LEU A 950 3.44 0.18 26.31
N LYS A 951 2.69 0.06 27.41
CA LYS A 951 1.24 0.19 27.39
C LYS A 951 0.83 1.65 27.16
N VAL A 952 0.11 1.93 26.07
CA VAL A 952 -0.47 3.24 25.75
C VAL A 952 -1.99 3.15 25.63
N PHE A 953 -2.71 4.25 25.90
CA PHE A 953 -4.16 4.29 25.72
C PHE A 953 -4.50 4.88 24.37
N GLY A 954 -5.30 4.14 23.59
CA GLY A 954 -5.93 4.64 22.37
C GLY A 954 -7.39 4.98 22.63
N TYR A 955 -7.89 6.03 21.99
CA TYR A 955 -9.28 6.46 22.08
C TYR A 955 -9.96 6.29 20.73
N ARG A 956 -11.19 5.77 20.71
CA ARG A 956 -11.99 5.59 19.48
C ARG A 956 -13.40 6.12 19.66
N TRP A 957 -13.83 7.02 18.79
CA TRP A 957 -15.18 7.60 18.83
C TRP A 957 -16.12 6.92 17.85
N SER A 958 -17.37 6.69 18.27
CA SER A 958 -18.38 5.91 17.52
C SER A 958 -18.62 6.36 16.09
N GLY A 959 -18.26 7.59 15.69
CA GLY A 959 -18.49 8.17 14.36
C GLY A 959 -19.97 8.36 13.98
N TYR A 960 -20.84 7.51 14.51
CA TYR A 960 -22.25 7.30 14.20
C TYR A 960 -23.03 6.93 15.46
N GLY A 961 -23.10 7.84 16.42
CA GLY A 961 -24.09 7.66 17.47
C GLY A 961 -25.45 8.23 17.08
N PRO A 962 -26.47 7.95 17.91
CA PRO A 962 -27.85 8.24 17.58
C PRO A 962 -28.07 9.75 17.49
N SER A 963 -28.98 10.15 16.60
CA SER A 963 -29.33 11.55 16.38
C SER A 963 -30.84 11.76 16.45
N GLU A 964 -31.25 12.98 16.78
CA GLU A 964 -32.65 13.37 16.89
C GLU A 964 -32.81 14.84 16.51
N THR A 965 -33.95 15.23 15.96
CA THR A 965 -34.21 16.63 15.61
C THR A 965 -35.36 17.20 16.41
N VAL A 966 -35.09 18.23 17.21
CA VAL A 966 -36.11 18.88 18.04
C VAL A 966 -36.43 20.26 17.51
N HIS A 967 -37.73 20.55 17.39
CA HIS A 967 -38.21 21.89 17.10
C HIS A 967 -38.73 22.54 18.38
N LEU A 968 -38.05 23.59 18.85
CA LEU A 968 -38.50 24.34 20.02
C LEU A 968 -39.70 25.21 19.62
N ILE A 969 -40.88 24.92 20.16
CA ILE A 969 -42.12 25.60 19.77
C ILE A 969 -42.14 27.03 20.35
N PRO A 970 -42.35 28.07 19.52
CA PRO A 970 -42.54 29.43 20.01
C PRO A 970 -43.76 29.51 20.94
N GLY A 971 -43.58 30.04 22.17
CA GLY A 971 -44.72 30.47 23.01
C GLY A 971 -45.42 29.42 23.86
N LYS A 972 -44.75 28.32 24.25
CA LYS A 972 -45.33 27.33 25.18
C LYS A 972 -44.46 26.99 26.40
N ALA A 973 -43.84 28.00 27.00
CA ALA A 973 -43.45 27.93 28.42
C ALA A 973 -44.62 28.47 29.26
N VAL A 974 -45.74 27.76 29.30
CA VAL A 974 -46.80 28.04 30.28
C VAL A 974 -46.74 26.90 31.29
N SER A 975 -46.17 27.19 32.45
CA SER A 975 -46.24 26.31 33.60
C SER A 975 -47.70 25.96 33.89
N GLU A 976 -47.98 24.68 34.13
CA GLU A 976 -49.29 24.23 34.63
C GLU A 976 -49.66 24.86 36.00
N GLU A 977 -48.75 25.62 36.62
CA GLU A 977 -49.00 26.41 37.83
C GLU A 977 -49.80 27.70 37.60
N ALA A 978 -49.98 28.15 36.35
CA ALA A 978 -50.79 29.33 36.05
C ALA A 978 -52.32 29.06 35.99
N LYS A 979 -52.77 27.82 36.25
CA LYS A 979 -54.22 27.46 36.24
C LYS A 979 -54.90 27.51 37.61
N SER A 980 -54.21 27.88 38.69
CA SER A 980 -54.85 28.11 39.99
C SER A 980 -54.44 29.44 40.61
N LYS A 981 -55.06 30.54 40.16
CA LYS A 981 -55.40 31.72 40.99
C LYS A 981 -56.40 32.60 40.29
#